data_AF-A0A812SQE4-F1
#
_entry.id   AF-A0A812SQE4-F1
#
_cell.length_a   1.000
_cell.length_b   1.000
_cell.length_c   1.000
_cell.angle_alpha   90.00
_cell.angle_beta   90.00
_cell.angle_gamma   90.00
#
_symmetry.space_group_name_H-M   'P 1'
#
loop_
_entity.id
_entity.type
_entity.pdbx_description
1 polymer ?
#
loop_
_entity_poly.entity_id
_entity_poly.type
_entity_poly.pdbx_seq_one_letter_code
_entity_poly.pdbx_strand_id
1 'polypeptide(L)'
;MPIIKTPQLRVAAKEKPVLRKALVTLRDRCTPQLVAKTLWSVLSNVFCVRVQMLTARTGRRLQWQKLWHWRQRAVRRRPRVLELFLPEQARRCSVAGKLLQELWASRLDADKAETKMEVRKYLDQNSTLNSHYIKIAGQMTQCHSLQRSKRKLWMLSPEMQKLMSLSTWTRHLRMHHRQYVKYKKTVDVCGICHKYDVVTVPRVKRELHETRNLLCSQSPTYFDNLDRFWAGMKASGKTDPALGPQFADISGALSIRTTAVSGNVCQDDTCSTQYVKGTVQYIDKNMAKRERTPTSREPGNLIRLHELREKELEALKILRGTLATLEACEHHFHSVRRQHSCREKLEVAMSPGTLLLQLDYAENVTIPVGPVEEQSWFWATSRLGISTLGIYARFDQALKDVIQRLKPDLTGMEHIMQWTDCGPHYRAYAFLATAVPLLAQSHRWSSISFNFFGEHHGKGRNDGQFGLQRKWLEAATSRKVISTMEHFTEALQEGAAHTMRTDPPPAGPKYDIVHFHPPQPKKFNYLDAGSMDLKVEYTYCVCFRKTKNKLYPVLLDDCTYSDRFISREKPRELGAPSLIVKDSAEGRVSHRKDEPEKEGLPENLLRRRLEQQRHARSSEITFRHTPEMERILAIEKEQARKKAKAKRAQVVFVRQSQSDGGASSSSSSSSSSSSSSS
;
A
#
# COMPACT_ATOMS: atom_id res chain seq x y z
N MET A 1 -8.16 66.51 44.48
CA MET A 1 -7.25 67.63 44.11
C MET A 1 -7.54 68.09 42.68
N PRO A 2 -7.27 69.36 42.36
CA PRO A 2 -8.12 70.22 41.53
C PRO A 2 -7.94 70.07 40.01
N ILE A 3 -8.86 70.72 39.30
CA ILE A 3 -8.87 71.05 37.88
C ILE A 3 -7.52 71.69 37.48
N ILE A 4 -6.79 71.05 36.57
CA ILE A 4 -5.76 71.70 35.75
C ILE A 4 -6.29 71.75 34.31
N LYS A 5 -6.64 72.95 33.86
CA LYS A 5 -6.90 73.26 32.44
C LYS A 5 -5.55 73.34 31.72
N THR A 6 -5.33 72.53 30.69
CA THR A 6 -4.23 72.75 29.73
C THR A 6 -4.78 73.16 28.35
N PRO A 7 -4.27 74.27 27.76
CA PRO A 7 -4.73 74.81 26.49
C PRO A 7 -3.90 74.25 25.32
N GLN A 8 -4.28 73.10 24.75
CA GLN A 8 -3.66 72.62 23.50
C GLN A 8 -4.66 72.15 22.43
N LEU A 9 -5.96 72.40 22.62
CA LEU A 9 -7.00 71.95 21.69
C LEU A 9 -7.34 72.93 20.54
N ARG A 10 -6.53 73.98 20.31
CA ARG A 10 -6.84 75.00 19.28
C ARG A 10 -5.88 75.08 18.07
N VAL A 11 -4.85 74.24 17.98
CA VAL A 11 -3.94 74.28 16.81
C VAL A 11 -4.36 73.33 15.67
N ALA A 12 -5.06 72.23 15.95
CA ALA A 12 -5.40 71.23 14.92
C ALA A 12 -6.58 71.59 13.99
N ALA A 13 -7.22 72.74 14.18
CA ALA A 13 -8.36 73.15 13.35
C ALA A 13 -7.98 73.98 12.12
N LYS A 14 -6.76 74.58 12.08
CA LYS A 14 -6.36 75.50 11.01
C LYS A 14 -5.50 74.89 9.89
N GLU A 15 -5.00 73.65 10.02
CA GLU A 15 -4.12 73.02 9.01
C GLU A 15 -4.83 72.07 8.02
N LYS A 16 -6.14 71.88 8.16
CA LYS A 16 -6.93 70.94 7.33
C LYS A 16 -6.95 71.23 5.81
N PRO A 17 -6.96 72.50 5.34
CA PRO A 17 -6.93 72.78 3.90
C PRO A 17 -5.57 72.44 3.27
N VAL A 18 -4.48 72.58 4.03
CA VAL A 18 -3.10 72.39 3.55
C VAL A 18 -2.81 70.91 3.33
N LEU A 19 -3.21 70.04 4.26
CA LEU A 19 -3.00 68.60 4.15
C LEU A 19 -3.79 68.00 2.96
N ARG A 20 -4.99 68.53 2.69
CA ARG A 20 -5.85 68.07 1.60
C ARG A 20 -5.27 68.48 0.23
N LYS A 21 -4.73 69.69 0.12
CA LYS A 21 -4.03 70.15 -1.10
C LYS A 21 -2.76 69.34 -1.36
N ALA A 22 -1.96 69.09 -0.33
CA ALA A 22 -0.73 68.28 -0.44
C ALA A 22 -0.98 66.83 -0.88
N LEU A 23 -2.06 66.19 -0.39
CA LEU A 23 -2.42 64.83 -0.76
C LEU A 23 -2.93 64.71 -2.21
N VAL A 24 -3.58 65.74 -2.74
CA VAL A 24 -3.99 65.79 -4.16
C VAL A 24 -2.76 65.99 -5.05
N THR A 25 -1.84 66.88 -4.68
CA THR A 25 -0.59 67.09 -5.44
C THR A 25 0.32 65.86 -5.44
N LEU A 26 0.39 65.12 -4.33
CA LEU A 26 1.12 63.84 -4.24
C LEU A 26 0.52 62.75 -5.13
N ARG A 27 -0.81 62.73 -5.29
CA ARG A 27 -1.50 61.75 -6.14
C ARG A 27 -1.17 61.96 -7.61
N ASP A 28 -1.13 63.21 -8.06
CA ASP A 28 -1.04 63.51 -9.49
C ASP A 28 0.42 63.58 -9.98
N ARG A 29 1.42 63.58 -9.09
CA ARG A 29 2.84 63.76 -9.45
C ARG A 29 3.79 62.67 -8.97
N CYS A 30 3.33 61.65 -8.24
CA CYS A 30 4.23 60.63 -7.66
C CYS A 30 3.79 59.21 -8.02
N THR A 31 4.77 58.30 -8.12
CA THR A 31 4.48 56.88 -8.36
C THR A 31 3.68 56.29 -7.19
N PRO A 32 2.80 55.30 -7.43
CA PRO A 32 1.97 54.70 -6.38
C PRO A 32 2.77 54.17 -5.18
N GLN A 33 4.01 53.74 -5.41
CA GLN A 33 4.94 53.27 -4.36
C GLN A 33 5.40 54.40 -3.44
N LEU A 34 5.68 55.60 -3.98
CA LEU A 34 6.11 56.75 -3.19
C LEU A 34 4.93 57.31 -2.38
N VAL A 35 3.74 57.38 -2.98
CA VAL A 35 2.51 57.80 -2.29
C VAL A 35 2.18 56.86 -1.13
N ALA A 36 2.30 55.54 -1.33
CA ALA A 36 2.07 54.55 -0.29
C ALA A 36 3.09 54.63 0.86
N LYS A 37 4.39 54.84 0.56
CA LYS A 37 5.43 55.05 1.59
C LYS A 37 5.17 56.31 2.42
N THR A 38 4.83 57.42 1.78
CA THR A 38 4.57 58.70 2.45
C THR A 38 3.32 58.63 3.33
N LEU A 39 2.23 58.03 2.83
CA LEU A 39 1.02 57.80 3.63
C LEU A 39 1.27 56.86 4.81
N TRP A 40 2.08 55.81 4.62
CA TRP A 40 2.43 54.88 5.69
C TRP A 40 3.25 55.56 6.80
N SER A 41 4.17 56.46 6.44
CA SER A 41 4.95 57.26 7.39
C SER A 41 4.06 58.21 8.20
N VAL A 42 3.16 58.95 7.54
CA VAL A 42 2.22 59.87 8.20
C VAL A 42 1.26 59.12 9.14
N LEU A 43 0.68 58.00 8.68
CA LEU A 43 -0.25 57.21 9.50
C LEU A 43 0.45 56.53 10.69
N SER A 44 1.71 56.11 10.53
CA SER A 44 2.50 55.55 11.64
C SER A 44 2.82 56.61 12.69
N ASN A 45 3.15 57.83 12.29
CA ASN A 45 3.43 58.93 13.21
C ASN A 45 2.17 59.38 13.97
N VAL A 46 1.03 59.53 13.29
CA VAL A 46 -0.26 59.87 13.94
C VAL A 46 -0.70 58.78 14.92
N PHE A 47 -0.47 57.51 14.60
CA PHE A 47 -0.76 56.40 15.51
C PHE A 47 0.15 56.38 16.73
N CYS A 48 1.46 56.62 16.56
CA CYS A 48 2.42 56.73 17.67
C CYS A 48 2.04 57.83 18.66
N VAL A 49 1.68 59.03 18.18
CA VAL A 49 1.26 60.16 19.03
C VAL A 49 0.01 59.79 19.83
N ARG A 50 -0.94 59.07 19.22
CA ARG A 50 -2.21 58.71 19.86
C ARG A 50 -2.06 57.57 20.88
N VAL A 51 -1.17 56.62 20.63
CA VAL A 51 -0.78 55.58 21.60
C VAL A 51 -0.04 56.23 22.77
N GLN A 52 0.87 57.16 22.54
CA GLN A 52 1.53 57.92 23.62
C GLN A 52 0.51 58.69 24.49
N MET A 53 -0.48 59.34 23.87
CA MET A 53 -1.56 60.02 24.61
C MET A 53 -2.42 59.05 25.43
N LEU A 54 -2.75 57.87 24.90
CA LEU A 54 -3.51 56.83 25.61
C LEU A 54 -2.70 56.20 26.76
N THR A 55 -1.39 56.05 26.58
CA THR A 55 -0.48 55.51 27.61
C THR A 55 -0.31 56.51 28.76
N ALA A 56 -0.21 57.81 28.44
CA ALA A 56 -0.15 58.89 29.42
C ALA A 56 -1.46 59.02 30.23
N ARG A 57 -2.62 58.76 29.61
CA ARG A 57 -3.93 58.88 30.26
C ARG A 57 -4.30 57.70 31.17
N THR A 58 -3.71 56.53 30.93
CA THR A 58 -4.07 55.28 31.63
C THR A 58 -3.04 54.81 32.64
N GLY A 59 -1.87 55.44 32.71
CA GLY A 59 -0.81 55.15 33.69
C GLY A 59 -0.18 53.76 33.58
N ARG A 60 -0.60 52.92 32.62
CA ARG A 60 -0.07 51.56 32.44
C ARG A 60 0.93 51.52 31.29
N ARG A 61 2.18 51.15 31.60
CA ARG A 61 3.18 50.77 30.57
C ARG A 61 2.72 49.49 29.87
N LEU A 62 2.06 49.63 28.72
CA LEU A 62 1.77 48.52 27.82
C LEU A 62 3.04 48.13 27.05
N GLN A 63 3.39 46.83 27.09
CA GLN A 63 4.54 46.30 26.34
C GLN A 63 4.27 46.36 24.83
N TRP A 64 4.97 47.28 24.15
CA TRP A 64 4.89 47.54 22.71
C TRP A 64 4.93 46.28 21.83
N GLN A 65 5.71 45.27 22.22
CA GLN A 65 5.85 44.00 21.48
C GLN A 65 4.54 43.20 21.40
N LYS A 66 3.71 43.21 22.45
CA LYS A 66 2.45 42.44 22.46
C LYS A 66 1.39 43.09 21.55
N LEU A 67 1.34 44.42 21.53
CA LEU A 67 0.47 45.17 20.62
C LEU A 67 0.90 45.00 19.15
N TRP A 68 2.22 45.00 18.89
CA TRP A 68 2.78 44.76 17.56
C TRP A 68 2.43 43.37 17.02
N HIS A 69 2.59 42.32 17.83
CA HIS A 69 2.22 40.96 17.43
C HIS A 69 0.71 40.75 17.26
N TRP A 70 -0.11 41.40 18.10
CA TRP A 70 -1.56 41.37 17.95
C TRP A 70 -1.99 42.06 16.65
N ARG A 71 -1.40 43.22 16.31
CA ARG A 71 -1.61 43.93 15.04
C ARG A 71 -1.24 43.08 13.82
N GLN A 72 -0.07 42.43 13.83
CA GLN A 72 0.37 41.53 12.74
C GLN A 72 -0.60 40.36 12.52
N ARG A 73 -1.22 39.85 13.59
CA ARG A 73 -2.25 38.80 13.50
C ARG A 73 -3.60 39.31 13.01
N ALA A 74 -4.03 40.49 13.46
CA ALA A 74 -5.31 41.10 13.08
C ALA A 74 -5.34 41.49 11.60
N VAL A 75 -4.29 42.14 11.10
CA VAL A 75 -4.14 42.55 9.68
C VAL A 75 -4.12 41.34 8.74
N ARG A 76 -3.57 40.20 9.17
CA ARG A 76 -3.51 38.97 8.36
C ARG A 76 -4.81 38.16 8.31
N ARG A 77 -5.71 38.30 9.29
CA ARG A 77 -6.86 37.38 9.44
C ARG A 77 -8.21 37.98 9.08
N ARG A 78 -8.41 39.30 9.16
CA ARG A 78 -9.69 39.95 8.80
C ARG A 78 -9.46 41.38 8.30
N PRO A 79 -9.54 41.65 6.99
CA PRO A 79 -9.42 43.01 6.44
C PRO A 79 -10.46 43.99 7.02
N ARG A 80 -11.64 43.49 7.40
CA ARG A 80 -12.75 44.28 7.98
C ARG A 80 -12.47 44.90 9.35
N VAL A 81 -11.43 44.45 10.08
CA VAL A 81 -11.11 45.03 11.40
C VAL A 81 -10.47 46.43 11.27
N LEU A 82 -9.87 46.75 10.12
CA LEU A 82 -9.35 48.10 9.85
C LEU A 82 -10.46 49.16 9.65
N GLU A 83 -11.69 48.76 9.28
CA GLU A 83 -12.83 49.68 9.11
C GLU A 83 -13.35 50.28 10.42
N LEU A 84 -13.11 49.59 11.55
CA LEU A 84 -13.52 50.04 12.88
C LEU A 84 -12.61 51.11 13.47
N PHE A 85 -11.40 51.28 12.95
CA PHE A 85 -10.39 52.21 13.49
C PHE A 85 -10.06 53.39 12.57
N LEU A 86 -10.68 53.44 11.39
CA LEU A 86 -10.58 54.59 10.51
C LEU A 86 -11.57 55.68 10.95
N PRO A 87 -11.15 56.96 11.06
CA PRO A 87 -12.06 58.07 11.33
C PRO A 87 -13.22 58.04 10.34
N GLU A 88 -14.41 58.45 10.76
CA GLU A 88 -15.63 58.49 9.94
C GLU A 88 -15.45 59.26 8.61
N GLN A 89 -14.45 60.15 8.54
CA GLN A 89 -14.06 60.89 7.34
C GLN A 89 -13.22 60.07 6.33
N ALA A 90 -12.47 59.04 6.76
CA ALA A 90 -11.77 58.12 5.86
C ALA A 90 -12.70 57.08 5.23
N ARG A 91 -13.86 56.79 5.88
CA ARG A 91 -14.94 56.00 5.28
C ARG A 91 -15.59 56.70 4.07
N ARG A 92 -15.47 58.03 3.97
CA ARG A 92 -16.01 58.82 2.84
C ARG A 92 -15.10 58.88 1.61
N CYS A 93 -13.82 58.48 1.72
CA CYS A 93 -12.96 58.26 0.55
C CYS A 93 -13.10 56.81 0.06
N SER A 94 -14.30 56.44 -0.40
CA SER A 94 -14.63 55.07 -0.86
C SER A 94 -13.73 54.60 -2.01
N VAL A 95 -13.22 55.53 -2.82
CA VAL A 95 -12.39 55.20 -4.00
C VAL A 95 -10.98 54.73 -3.60
N ALA A 96 -10.29 55.42 -2.70
CA ALA A 96 -8.89 55.09 -2.37
C ALA A 96 -8.77 53.81 -1.53
N GLY A 97 -9.71 53.56 -0.61
CA GLY A 97 -9.76 52.32 0.16
C GLY A 97 -10.06 51.10 -0.72
N LYS A 98 -11.00 51.26 -1.66
CA LYS A 98 -11.35 50.22 -2.64
C LYS A 98 -10.20 49.93 -3.60
N LEU A 99 -9.52 50.96 -4.10
CA LEU A 99 -8.35 50.81 -4.98
C LEU A 99 -7.18 50.10 -4.29
N LEU A 100 -6.88 50.42 -3.02
CA LEU A 100 -5.84 49.73 -2.25
C LEU A 100 -6.21 48.27 -1.96
N GLN A 101 -7.49 47.99 -1.73
CA GLN A 101 -7.98 46.64 -1.49
C GLN A 101 -7.95 45.79 -2.77
N GLU A 102 -8.29 46.39 -3.92
CA GLU A 102 -8.21 45.78 -5.25
C GLU A 102 -6.75 45.53 -5.66
N LEU A 103 -5.85 46.50 -5.46
CA LEU A 103 -4.41 46.33 -5.73
C LEU A 103 -3.77 45.28 -4.82
N TRP A 104 -4.17 45.20 -3.55
CA TRP A 104 -3.66 44.20 -2.62
C TRP A 104 -4.21 42.80 -2.90
N ALA A 105 -5.49 42.69 -3.29
CA ALA A 105 -6.09 41.43 -3.74
C ALA A 105 -5.45 40.95 -5.06
N SER A 106 -5.25 41.85 -6.02
CA SER A 106 -4.58 41.58 -7.30
C SER A 106 -3.14 41.08 -7.08
N ARG A 107 -2.37 41.71 -6.19
CA ARG A 107 -1.02 41.27 -5.84
C ARG A 107 -1.01 39.90 -5.16
N LEU A 108 -1.93 39.66 -4.22
CA LEU A 108 -2.06 38.36 -3.56
C LEU A 108 -2.48 37.24 -4.53
N ASP A 109 -3.21 37.56 -5.60
CA ASP A 109 -3.60 36.59 -6.62
C ASP A 109 -2.51 36.37 -7.68
N ALA A 110 -1.71 37.40 -7.98
CA ALA A 110 -0.50 37.29 -8.82
C ALA A 110 0.57 36.39 -8.16
N ASP A 111 0.88 36.64 -6.87
CA ASP A 111 1.84 35.82 -6.11
C ASP A 111 1.36 34.35 -6.01
N LYS A 112 0.04 34.13 -5.95
CA LYS A 112 -0.55 32.78 -6.00
C LYS A 112 -0.46 32.15 -7.39
N ALA A 113 -0.56 32.92 -8.46
CA ALA A 113 -0.48 32.40 -9.83
C ALA A 113 0.93 31.93 -10.17
N GLU A 114 1.94 32.73 -9.81
CA GLU A 114 3.36 32.37 -9.97
C GLU A 114 3.69 31.11 -9.16
N THR A 115 3.32 31.10 -7.87
CA THR A 115 3.51 29.91 -7.01
C THR A 115 2.83 28.67 -7.61
N LYS A 116 1.60 28.80 -8.14
CA LYS A 116 0.89 27.67 -8.77
C LYS A 116 1.62 27.15 -10.00
N MET A 117 2.18 28.04 -10.81
CA MET A 117 2.90 27.70 -12.03
C MET A 117 4.21 26.98 -11.72
N GLU A 118 4.96 27.47 -10.74
CA GLU A 118 6.22 26.87 -10.32
C GLU A 118 6.00 25.47 -9.72
N VAL A 119 4.98 25.33 -8.87
CA VAL A 119 4.56 24.01 -8.36
C VAL A 119 4.16 23.08 -9.49
N ARG A 120 3.40 23.56 -10.49
CA ARG A 120 2.98 22.74 -11.64
C ARG A 120 4.17 22.23 -12.44
N LYS A 121 5.09 23.12 -12.79
CA LYS A 121 6.33 22.79 -13.53
C LYS A 121 7.13 21.70 -12.79
N TYR A 122 7.28 21.84 -11.49
CA TYR A 122 7.97 20.85 -10.66
C TYR A 122 7.24 19.50 -10.65
N LEU A 123 5.91 19.48 -10.57
CA LEU A 123 5.13 18.25 -10.60
C LEU A 123 5.16 17.56 -11.98
N ASP A 124 5.13 18.32 -13.07
CA ASP A 124 5.21 17.79 -14.44
C ASP A 124 6.53 17.05 -14.64
N GLN A 125 7.65 17.63 -14.19
CA GLN A 125 8.98 16.99 -14.21
C GLN A 125 9.08 15.72 -13.36
N ASN A 126 8.22 15.59 -12.33
CA ASN A 126 8.24 14.49 -11.36
C ASN A 126 7.01 13.58 -11.48
N SER A 127 6.39 13.54 -12.66
CA SER A 127 5.22 12.72 -12.92
C SER A 127 5.26 12.05 -14.29
N THR A 128 4.46 11.01 -14.46
CA THR A 128 4.19 10.38 -15.76
C THR A 128 2.70 10.41 -16.05
N LEU A 129 2.33 10.52 -17.33
CA LEU A 129 0.92 10.46 -17.72
C LEU A 129 0.30 9.14 -17.27
N ASN A 130 -0.88 9.24 -16.68
CA ASN A 130 -1.69 8.12 -16.25
C ASN A 130 -2.88 7.96 -17.20
N SER A 131 -3.35 6.72 -17.39
CA SER A 131 -4.59 6.44 -18.13
C SER A 131 -5.86 6.85 -17.36
N HIS A 132 -5.76 7.20 -16.08
CA HIS A 132 -6.88 7.68 -15.26
C HIS A 132 -7.22 9.15 -15.52
N TYR A 133 -8.52 9.47 -15.49
CA TYR A 133 -9.04 10.84 -15.59
C TYR A 133 -9.85 11.20 -14.34
N ILE A 134 -9.85 12.48 -13.96
CA ILE A 134 -10.71 12.99 -12.88
C ILE A 134 -11.43 14.26 -13.30
N LYS A 135 -12.64 14.45 -12.78
CA LYS A 135 -13.42 15.68 -13.00
C LYS A 135 -12.92 16.80 -12.09
N ILE A 136 -12.32 17.85 -12.65
CA ILE A 136 -11.87 19.06 -11.96
C ILE A 136 -12.66 20.24 -12.54
N ALA A 137 -13.42 20.95 -11.68
CA ALA A 137 -14.22 22.11 -12.08
C ALA A 137 -15.14 21.85 -13.31
N GLY A 138 -15.73 20.66 -13.39
CA GLY A 138 -16.64 20.29 -14.48
C GLY A 138 -15.95 19.66 -15.70
N GLN A 139 -14.64 19.83 -15.86
CA GLN A 139 -13.86 19.29 -16.98
C GLN A 139 -13.16 17.98 -16.59
N MET A 140 -13.07 17.03 -17.52
CA MET A 140 -12.26 15.83 -17.32
C MET A 140 -10.80 16.17 -17.59
N THR A 141 -9.94 15.92 -16.61
CA THR A 141 -8.50 16.19 -16.70
C THR A 141 -7.74 14.88 -16.56
N GLN A 142 -6.80 14.62 -17.48
CA GLN A 142 -5.92 13.46 -17.41
C GLN A 142 -5.06 13.53 -16.15
N CYS A 143 -4.98 12.41 -15.43
CA CYS A 143 -4.15 12.33 -14.24
C CYS A 143 -2.68 12.15 -14.59
N HIS A 144 -1.85 12.66 -13.70
CA HIS A 144 -0.42 12.46 -13.68
C HIS A 144 -0.05 11.63 -12.45
N SER A 145 0.60 10.49 -12.68
CA SER A 145 1.17 9.64 -11.63
C SER A 145 2.44 10.26 -11.11
N LEU A 146 2.44 10.71 -9.85
CA LEU A 146 3.66 11.21 -9.21
C LEU A 146 4.69 10.10 -9.01
N GLN A 147 5.91 10.28 -9.50
CA GLN A 147 6.99 9.30 -9.37
C GLN A 147 7.37 9.01 -7.90
N ARG A 148 7.05 9.93 -6.98
CA ARG A 148 7.31 9.82 -5.53
C ARG A 148 6.11 10.32 -4.73
N SER A 149 6.12 10.07 -3.42
CA SER A 149 5.07 10.59 -2.53
C SER A 149 5.13 12.12 -2.45
N LYS A 150 3.97 12.77 -2.26
CA LYS A 150 3.85 14.24 -2.14
C LYS A 150 4.81 14.81 -1.09
N ARG A 151 4.96 14.13 0.06
CA ARG A 151 5.91 14.51 1.11
C ARG A 151 7.37 14.39 0.66
N LYS A 152 7.72 13.30 -0.02
CA LYS A 152 9.10 13.05 -0.48
C LYS A 152 9.50 14.04 -1.58
N LEU A 153 8.59 14.40 -2.49
CA LEU A 153 8.81 15.47 -3.47
C LEU A 153 9.14 16.81 -2.77
N TRP A 154 8.33 17.22 -1.80
CA TRP A 154 8.61 18.43 -1.02
C TRP A 154 9.94 18.37 -0.27
N MET A 155 10.27 17.24 0.37
CA MET A 155 11.54 17.07 1.08
C MET A 155 12.77 17.14 0.17
N LEU A 156 12.62 16.81 -1.12
CA LEU A 156 13.73 16.74 -2.07
C LEU A 156 13.95 18.03 -2.86
N SER A 157 12.99 18.98 -2.84
CA SER A 157 13.15 20.28 -3.49
C SER A 157 13.30 21.38 -2.44
N PRO A 158 14.52 21.92 -2.26
CA PRO A 158 14.75 23.11 -1.45
C PRO A 158 13.92 24.31 -1.94
N GLU A 159 13.64 24.42 -3.25
CA GLU A 159 12.79 25.48 -3.79
C GLU A 159 11.36 25.38 -3.24
N MET A 160 10.76 24.18 -3.28
CA MET A 160 9.41 23.97 -2.72
C MET A 160 9.37 24.22 -1.21
N GLN A 161 10.46 23.95 -0.48
CA GLN A 161 10.58 24.25 0.95
C GLN A 161 10.66 25.75 1.23
N LYS A 162 11.38 26.50 0.38
CA LYS A 162 11.45 27.97 0.46
C LYS A 162 10.11 28.62 0.12
N LEU A 163 9.39 28.10 -0.87
CA LEU A 163 8.08 28.61 -1.28
C LEU A 163 7.01 28.37 -0.22
N MET A 164 6.99 27.18 0.39
CA MET A 164 5.91 26.85 1.33
C MET A 164 6.23 25.70 2.29
N SER A 165 5.57 25.71 3.45
CA SER A 165 5.60 24.61 4.40
C SER A 165 4.95 23.33 3.85
N LEU A 166 5.30 22.16 4.39
CA LEU A 166 4.71 20.87 4.01
C LEU A 166 3.17 20.84 4.12
N SER A 167 2.60 21.51 5.13
CA SER A 167 1.14 21.61 5.30
C SER A 167 0.51 22.45 4.20
N THR A 168 1.15 23.56 3.82
CA THR A 168 0.72 24.43 2.72
C THR A 168 0.87 23.72 1.39
N TRP A 169 1.97 23.02 1.14
CA TRP A 169 2.18 22.15 -0.02
C TRP A 169 1.08 21.11 -0.18
N THR A 170 0.79 20.35 0.88
CA THR A 170 -0.24 19.30 0.85
C THR A 170 -1.62 19.87 0.55
N ARG A 171 -1.95 21.03 1.13
CA ARG A 171 -3.20 21.75 0.85
C ARG A 171 -3.24 22.28 -0.58
N HIS A 172 -2.14 22.88 -1.04
CA HIS A 172 -2.00 23.45 -2.39
C HIS A 172 -2.20 22.36 -3.45
N LEU A 173 -1.56 21.20 -3.29
CA LEU A 173 -1.77 20.06 -4.19
C LEU A 173 -3.22 19.57 -4.20
N ARG A 174 -3.89 19.53 -3.05
CA ARG A 174 -5.29 19.09 -2.97
C ARG A 174 -6.25 20.07 -3.64
N MET A 175 -5.97 21.36 -3.57
CA MET A 175 -6.88 22.40 -4.06
C MET A 175 -6.64 22.73 -5.55
N HIS A 176 -5.38 22.78 -5.98
CA HIS A 176 -5.01 23.35 -7.27
C HIS A 176 -4.43 22.33 -8.26
N HIS A 177 -3.98 21.18 -7.77
CA HIS A 177 -3.25 20.18 -8.58
C HIS A 177 -3.82 18.78 -8.35
N ARG A 178 -5.15 18.67 -8.40
CA ARG A 178 -5.87 17.41 -8.13
C ARG A 178 -5.51 16.31 -9.13
N GLN A 179 -5.13 16.69 -10.35
CA GLN A 179 -4.71 15.78 -11.42
C GLN A 179 -3.42 15.02 -11.08
N TYR A 180 -2.61 15.52 -10.16
CA TYR A 180 -1.41 14.81 -9.71
C TYR A 180 -1.76 13.87 -8.56
N VAL A 181 -2.03 12.63 -8.94
CA VAL A 181 -2.38 11.54 -8.03
C VAL A 181 -1.10 10.89 -7.52
N LYS A 182 -1.15 10.43 -6.26
CA LYS A 182 -0.06 9.56 -5.76
C LYS A 182 -0.03 8.36 -6.70
N TYR A 183 1.12 8.08 -7.30
CA TYR A 183 1.32 6.80 -7.96
C TYR A 183 1.10 5.73 -6.90
N LYS A 184 -0.10 5.13 -6.90
CA LYS A 184 -0.30 3.83 -6.31
C LYS A 184 0.41 2.92 -7.30
N LYS A 185 1.71 2.73 -7.09
CA LYS A 185 2.30 1.48 -7.52
C LYS A 185 1.48 0.44 -6.74
N THR A 186 0.45 -0.12 -7.37
CA THR A 186 0.09 -1.51 -7.13
C THR A 186 1.32 -2.27 -7.62
N VAL A 187 2.41 -2.16 -6.87
CA VAL A 187 3.38 -3.23 -6.87
C VAL A 187 2.53 -4.39 -6.43
N ASP A 188 2.46 -5.43 -7.26
CA ASP A 188 1.96 -6.73 -6.82
C ASP A 188 2.98 -7.20 -5.77
N VAL A 189 2.83 -6.63 -4.58
CA VAL A 189 3.45 -7.06 -3.35
C VAL A 189 2.45 -8.05 -2.78
N CYS A 190 2.95 -9.21 -2.39
CA CYS A 190 2.18 -10.16 -1.61
C CYS A 190 1.40 -9.44 -0.50
N GLY A 191 0.11 -9.76 -0.36
CA GLY A 191 -0.74 -9.18 0.67
C GLY A 191 -0.15 -9.34 2.07
N ILE A 192 0.54 -10.45 2.33
CA ILE A 192 1.26 -10.72 3.58
C ILE A 192 2.44 -9.78 3.77
N CYS A 193 3.30 -9.61 2.76
CA CYS A 193 4.44 -8.68 2.83
C CYS A 193 3.99 -7.23 3.00
N HIS A 194 2.96 -6.81 2.27
CA HIS A 194 2.38 -5.49 2.45
C HIS A 194 1.77 -5.31 3.84
N LYS A 195 1.03 -6.31 4.34
CA LYS A 195 0.48 -6.31 5.71
C LYS A 195 1.59 -6.23 6.74
N TYR A 196 2.69 -6.96 6.55
CA TYR A 196 3.84 -6.92 7.44
C TYR A 196 4.41 -5.50 7.57
N ASP A 197 4.76 -4.87 6.44
CA ASP A 197 5.41 -3.55 6.44
C ASP A 197 4.48 -2.42 6.90
N VAL A 198 3.21 -2.45 6.44
CA VAL A 198 2.29 -1.32 6.61
C VAL A 198 1.44 -1.44 7.88
N VAL A 199 1.19 -2.66 8.35
CA VAL A 199 0.26 -2.92 9.46
C VAL A 199 0.96 -3.57 10.64
N THR A 200 1.63 -4.72 10.43
CA THR A 200 2.20 -5.52 11.52
C THR A 200 3.33 -4.79 12.21
N VAL A 201 4.36 -4.33 11.49
CA VAL A 201 5.52 -3.65 12.09
C VAL A 201 5.12 -2.35 12.83
N PRO A 202 4.30 -1.43 12.27
CA PRO A 202 3.85 -0.26 13.01
C PRO A 202 2.97 -0.59 14.23
N ARG A 203 2.20 -1.67 14.17
CA ARG A 203 1.40 -2.15 15.31
C ARG A 203 2.31 -2.69 16.41
N VAL A 204 3.29 -3.52 16.06
CA VAL A 204 4.30 -4.05 16.99
C VAL A 204 5.02 -2.92 17.70
N LYS A 205 5.49 -1.90 16.96
CA LYS A 205 6.13 -0.70 17.54
C LYS A 205 5.28 -0.08 18.64
N ARG A 206 4.00 0.11 18.33
CA ARG A 206 3.05 0.75 19.22
C ARG A 206 2.78 -0.10 20.45
N GLU A 207 2.42 -1.37 20.26
CA GLU A 207 2.11 -2.31 21.34
C GLU A 207 3.31 -2.53 22.27
N LEU A 208 4.52 -2.62 21.70
CA LEU A 208 5.76 -2.70 22.46
C LEU A 208 6.03 -1.42 23.25
N HIS A 209 5.84 -0.24 22.65
CA HIS A 209 6.00 1.04 23.34
C HIS A 209 4.97 1.23 24.47
N GLU A 210 3.70 0.91 24.21
CA GLU A 210 2.62 0.95 25.19
C GLU A 210 2.88 -0.01 26.36
N THR A 211 3.30 -1.23 26.07
CA THR A 211 3.71 -2.23 27.08
C THR A 211 4.89 -1.73 27.91
N ARG A 212 5.89 -1.13 27.26
CA ARG A 212 7.03 -0.55 27.96
C ARG A 212 6.61 0.57 28.90
N ASN A 213 5.79 1.50 28.42
CA ASN A 213 5.27 2.59 29.24
C ASN A 213 4.41 2.07 30.42
N LEU A 214 3.60 1.04 30.17
CA LEU A 214 2.76 0.41 31.20
C LEU A 214 3.60 -0.11 32.37
N LEU A 215 4.68 -0.85 32.08
CA LEU A 215 5.56 -1.42 33.10
C LEU A 215 6.51 -0.38 33.70
N CYS A 216 7.06 0.54 32.89
CA CYS A 216 7.89 1.65 33.38
C CYS A 216 7.13 2.62 34.29
N SER A 217 5.80 2.73 34.14
CA SER A 217 4.96 3.51 35.07
C SER A 217 4.96 2.95 36.50
N GLN A 218 5.29 1.66 36.66
CA GLN A 218 5.37 0.98 37.95
C GLN A 218 6.81 0.86 38.46
N SER A 219 7.73 0.64 37.54
CA SER A 219 9.16 0.52 37.81
C SER A 219 9.94 1.18 36.67
N PRO A 220 10.43 2.43 36.83
CA PRO A 220 11.11 3.16 35.76
C PRO A 220 12.28 2.38 35.14
N THR A 221 12.98 1.59 35.95
CA THR A 221 14.15 0.79 35.58
C THR A 221 13.80 -0.64 35.11
N TYR A 222 12.52 -0.94 34.85
CA TYR A 222 12.05 -2.30 34.57
C TYR A 222 12.82 -2.97 33.42
N PHE A 223 13.13 -2.22 32.36
CA PHE A 223 13.78 -2.73 31.16
C PHE A 223 15.29 -2.46 31.08
N ASP A 224 15.92 -1.82 32.08
CA ASP A 224 17.32 -1.39 32.00
C ASP A 224 18.29 -2.55 31.71
N ASN A 225 18.03 -3.73 32.27
CA ASN A 225 18.85 -4.92 32.04
C ASN A 225 18.66 -5.45 30.60
N LEU A 226 17.43 -5.44 30.09
CA LEU A 226 17.13 -5.86 28.73
C LEU A 226 17.76 -4.89 27.72
N ASP A 227 17.63 -3.59 27.96
CA ASP A 227 18.17 -2.54 27.10
C ASP A 227 19.71 -2.58 27.07
N ARG A 228 20.36 -2.78 28.23
CA ARG A 228 21.82 -2.98 28.30
C ARG A 228 22.27 -4.22 27.54
N PHE A 229 21.54 -5.33 27.64
CA PHE A 229 21.82 -6.55 26.89
C PHE A 229 21.78 -6.31 25.36
N TRP A 230 20.71 -5.70 24.86
CA TRP A 230 20.57 -5.40 23.43
C TRP A 230 21.58 -4.36 22.94
N ALA A 231 21.90 -3.36 23.76
CA ALA A 231 22.97 -2.40 23.45
C ALA A 231 24.32 -3.09 23.30
N GLY A 232 24.64 -4.04 24.19
CA GLY A 232 25.86 -4.86 24.12
C GLY A 232 25.91 -5.73 22.86
N MET A 233 24.80 -6.39 22.51
CA MET A 233 24.68 -7.17 21.27
C MET A 233 24.95 -6.31 20.03
N LYS A 234 24.32 -5.13 19.95
CA LYS A 234 24.50 -4.18 18.86
C LYS A 234 25.94 -3.68 18.77
N ALA A 235 26.57 -3.34 19.90
CA ALA A 235 27.97 -2.92 19.95
C ALA A 235 28.93 -4.01 19.46
N SER A 236 28.60 -5.29 19.68
CA SER A 236 29.39 -6.43 19.21
C SER A 236 29.17 -6.79 17.72
N GLY A 237 28.30 -6.07 17.01
CA GLY A 237 27.92 -6.38 15.62
C GLY A 237 27.12 -7.68 15.47
N LYS A 238 26.67 -8.28 16.58
CA LYS A 238 25.81 -9.47 16.57
C LYS A 238 24.36 -9.01 16.41
N THR A 239 23.87 -9.01 15.18
CA THR A 239 22.48 -8.64 14.86
C THR A 239 21.50 -9.79 15.00
N ASP A 240 21.99 -11.02 15.16
CA ASP A 240 21.17 -12.20 15.30
C ASP A 240 21.60 -12.98 16.54
N PRO A 241 20.84 -12.91 17.65
CA PRO A 241 20.96 -13.92 18.68
C PRO A 241 20.32 -15.18 18.09
N ALA A 242 21.13 -16.02 17.43
CA ALA A 242 21.06 -17.41 17.82
C ALA A 242 21.34 -17.38 19.32
N LEU A 243 20.29 -17.39 20.15
CA LEU A 243 20.35 -17.24 21.60
C LEU A 243 21.44 -18.19 22.11
N GLY A 244 22.62 -17.61 22.34
CA GLY A 244 23.83 -18.39 22.54
C GLY A 244 23.82 -19.06 23.91
N PRO A 245 24.68 -20.06 24.13
CA PRO A 245 24.63 -20.97 25.29
C PRO A 245 24.88 -20.34 26.66
N GLN A 246 25.11 -19.03 26.77
CA GLN A 246 25.29 -18.35 28.06
C GLN A 246 23.99 -18.30 28.90
N PHE A 247 22.90 -18.91 28.43
CA PHE A 247 21.69 -19.16 29.21
C PHE A 247 21.23 -20.64 29.26
N ALA A 248 21.94 -21.61 28.65
CA ALA A 248 21.92 -23.05 29.00
C ALA A 248 22.78 -23.86 28.01
N ASP A 249 23.46 -24.87 28.55
CA ASP A 249 24.30 -25.89 27.93
C ASP A 249 23.70 -26.61 26.69
N ILE A 250 24.63 -27.14 25.86
CA ILE A 250 24.48 -28.05 24.70
C ILE A 250 24.26 -27.38 23.32
N SER A 251 25.24 -27.62 22.44
CA SER A 251 25.44 -27.04 21.11
C SER A 251 24.86 -27.87 19.95
N GLY A 252 24.40 -27.18 18.91
CA GLY A 252 24.21 -27.75 17.56
C GLY A 252 23.73 -26.76 16.49
N ALA A 253 24.68 -26.06 15.84
CA ALA A 253 24.70 -25.53 14.46
C ALA A 253 23.52 -24.73 13.84
N LEU A 254 23.78 -23.47 13.43
CA LEU A 254 23.76 -22.93 12.04
C LEU A 254 23.71 -21.38 12.08
N SER A 255 24.76 -20.72 11.57
CA SER A 255 24.81 -19.25 11.42
C SER A 255 24.42 -18.87 9.98
N ILE A 256 23.21 -18.31 9.79
CA ILE A 256 22.73 -17.81 8.50
C ILE A 256 22.85 -16.29 8.46
N ARG A 257 23.73 -15.77 7.61
CA ARG A 257 23.83 -14.33 7.32
C ARG A 257 22.57 -13.85 6.60
N THR A 258 21.84 -12.91 7.20
CA THR A 258 20.74 -12.16 6.58
C THR A 258 21.31 -11.12 5.61
N THR A 259 21.53 -11.50 4.35
CA THR A 259 21.79 -10.53 3.28
C THR A 259 20.50 -9.78 2.93
N ALA A 260 20.54 -8.45 3.03
CA ALA A 260 19.43 -7.53 2.86
C ALA A 260 18.94 -7.47 1.40
N VAL A 261 17.91 -8.25 1.08
CA VAL A 261 17.15 -8.10 -0.18
C VAL A 261 15.96 -7.18 0.07
N SER A 262 16.25 -5.89 0.22
CA SER A 262 15.39 -4.71 -0.04
C SER A 262 15.87 -3.54 0.83
N GLY A 263 16.38 -2.48 0.19
CA GLY A 263 17.03 -1.33 0.85
C GLY A 263 16.12 -0.40 1.65
N ASN A 264 15.04 -0.90 2.26
CA ASN A 264 14.17 -0.15 3.17
C ASN A 264 13.74 -0.97 4.40
N VAL A 265 14.53 -1.98 4.81
CA VAL A 265 14.31 -2.62 6.11
C VAL A 265 14.49 -1.56 7.19
N CYS A 266 13.48 -1.45 8.06
CA CYS A 266 13.43 -0.48 9.13
C CYS A 266 14.72 -0.55 9.97
N GLN A 267 15.55 0.51 9.97
CA GLN A 267 16.80 0.61 10.76
C GLN A 267 16.59 0.60 12.29
N ASP A 268 15.37 0.31 12.73
CA ASP A 268 14.97 0.32 14.12
C ASP A 268 14.83 -1.14 14.57
N ASP A 269 15.92 -1.68 15.12
CA ASP A 269 16.09 -3.08 15.52
C ASP A 269 15.06 -3.53 16.60
N THR A 270 14.39 -2.57 17.25
CA THR A 270 13.39 -2.80 18.30
C THR A 270 12.13 -3.54 17.82
N CYS A 271 11.97 -3.70 16.50
CA CYS A 271 10.83 -4.37 15.89
C CYS A 271 11.15 -5.72 15.26
N SER A 272 12.38 -6.19 15.47
CA SER A 272 12.72 -7.57 15.14
C SER A 272 11.89 -8.53 16.00
N THR A 273 11.50 -9.65 15.41
CA THR A 273 10.81 -10.72 16.14
C THR A 273 11.64 -11.21 17.32
N GLN A 274 12.97 -11.21 17.18
CA GLN A 274 13.90 -11.53 18.27
C GLN A 274 13.80 -10.55 19.44
N TYR A 275 13.66 -9.24 19.18
CA TYR A 275 13.49 -8.26 20.26
C TYR A 275 12.16 -8.47 21.01
N VAL A 276 11.06 -8.68 20.28
CA VAL A 276 9.75 -8.95 20.89
C VAL A 276 9.78 -10.26 21.69
N LYS A 277 10.35 -11.32 21.12
CA LYS A 277 10.55 -12.61 21.79
C LYS A 277 11.39 -12.49 23.05
N GLY A 278 12.52 -11.78 22.98
CA GLY A 278 13.37 -11.49 24.14
C GLY A 278 12.66 -10.67 25.21
N THR A 279 11.78 -9.74 24.81
CA THR A 279 10.95 -8.96 25.75
C THR A 279 9.94 -9.85 26.47
N VAL A 280 9.24 -10.74 25.75
CA VAL A 280 8.32 -11.72 26.34
C VAL A 280 9.05 -12.60 27.35
N GLN A 281 10.18 -13.19 26.94
CA GLN A 281 11.00 -14.06 27.81
C GLN A 281 11.53 -13.32 29.04
N TYR A 282 11.90 -12.04 28.90
CA TYR A 282 12.37 -11.21 30.00
C TYR A 282 11.27 -10.96 31.04
N ILE A 283 10.04 -10.65 30.60
CA ILE A 283 8.91 -10.45 31.52
C ILE A 283 8.57 -11.77 32.23
N ASP A 284 8.45 -12.88 31.50
CA ASP A 284 8.20 -14.21 32.07
C ASP A 284 9.26 -14.59 33.12
N LYS A 285 10.54 -14.34 32.84
CA LYS A 285 11.65 -14.63 33.75
C LYS A 285 11.61 -13.77 35.02
N ASN A 286 11.28 -12.49 34.91
CA ASN A 286 11.15 -11.62 36.08
C ASN A 286 9.96 -12.00 36.95
N MET A 287 8.84 -12.41 36.33
CA MET A 287 7.68 -12.93 37.04
C MET A 287 8.06 -14.17 37.85
N ALA A 288 8.69 -15.16 37.20
CA ALA A 288 9.15 -16.39 37.86
C ALA A 288 10.18 -16.11 38.97
N LYS A 289 11.09 -15.14 38.77
CA LYS A 289 12.08 -14.76 39.79
C LYS A 289 11.42 -14.16 41.03
N ARG A 290 10.40 -13.33 40.86
CA ARG A 290 9.64 -12.75 41.99
C ARG A 290 8.83 -13.80 42.73
N GLU A 291 8.24 -14.77 42.03
CA GLU A 291 7.53 -15.88 42.68
C GLU A 291 8.44 -16.73 43.57
N ARG A 292 9.73 -16.85 43.24
CA ARG A 292 10.72 -17.60 44.03
C ARG A 292 11.34 -16.81 45.19
N THR A 293 11.35 -15.48 45.11
CA THR A 293 12.03 -14.64 46.09
C THR A 293 11.00 -14.18 47.12
N PRO A 294 11.02 -14.67 48.37
CA PRO A 294 10.05 -14.25 49.38
C PRO A 294 10.18 -12.73 49.59
N THR A 295 9.15 -12.00 49.19
CA THR A 295 9.12 -10.55 49.28
C THR A 295 8.98 -10.10 50.73
N SER A 296 9.60 -8.96 51.05
CA SER A 296 9.45 -8.27 52.34
C SER A 296 7.97 -8.24 52.77
N ARG A 297 7.71 -8.56 54.04
CA ARG A 297 6.36 -8.61 54.64
C ARG A 297 5.70 -7.25 54.81
N GLU A 298 6.31 -6.17 54.35
CA GLU A 298 5.70 -4.84 54.41
C GLU A 298 4.42 -4.78 53.54
N PRO A 299 3.25 -4.47 54.12
CA PRO A 299 1.96 -4.50 53.41
C PRO A 299 1.93 -3.65 52.13
N GLY A 300 2.61 -2.49 52.12
CA GLY A 300 2.66 -1.61 50.94
C GLY A 300 3.42 -2.21 49.75
N ASN A 301 4.42 -3.05 50.01
CA ASN A 301 5.18 -3.71 48.94
C ASN A 301 4.34 -4.79 48.26
N LEU A 302 3.50 -5.52 49.01
CA LEU A 302 2.63 -6.56 48.46
C LEU A 302 1.61 -5.99 47.47
N ILE A 303 0.98 -4.86 47.79
CA ILE A 303 0.01 -4.20 46.89
C ILE A 303 0.71 -3.78 45.59
N ARG A 304 1.85 -3.09 45.68
CA ARG A 304 2.62 -2.65 44.51
C ARG A 304 3.09 -3.82 43.64
N LEU A 305 3.50 -4.94 44.26
CA LEU A 305 3.92 -6.14 43.54
C LEU A 305 2.74 -6.82 42.82
N HIS A 306 1.57 -6.84 43.45
CA HIS A 306 0.35 -7.34 42.81
C HIS A 306 -0.04 -6.49 41.61
N GLU A 307 -0.05 -5.16 41.75
CA GLU A 307 -0.33 -4.23 40.64
C GLU A 307 0.67 -4.37 39.49
N LEU A 308 1.95 -4.57 39.80
CA LEU A 308 2.97 -4.85 38.78
C LEU A 308 2.69 -6.18 38.08
N ARG A 309 2.35 -7.25 38.81
CA ARG A 309 2.05 -8.57 38.25
C ARG A 309 0.87 -8.52 37.27
N GLU A 310 -0.20 -7.83 37.64
CA GLU A 310 -1.36 -7.65 36.76
C GLU A 310 -0.98 -6.96 35.45
N LYS A 311 -0.16 -5.90 35.53
CA LYS A 311 0.36 -5.19 34.35
C LYS A 311 1.30 -6.03 33.51
N GLU A 312 2.06 -6.94 34.11
CA GLU A 312 2.92 -7.89 33.40
C GLU A 312 2.11 -8.94 32.66
N LEU A 313 1.03 -9.46 33.26
CA LEU A 313 0.11 -10.37 32.60
C LEU A 313 -0.58 -9.70 31.40
N GLU A 314 -1.02 -8.45 31.56
CA GLU A 314 -1.58 -7.66 30.47
C GLU A 314 -0.57 -7.43 29.34
N ALA A 315 0.65 -7.02 29.69
CA ALA A 315 1.78 -6.87 28.78
C ALA A 315 2.08 -8.15 27.99
N LEU A 316 2.17 -9.30 28.68
CA LEU A 316 2.44 -10.60 28.06
C LEU A 316 1.34 -11.01 27.10
N LYS A 317 0.07 -10.77 27.45
CA LYS A 317 -1.07 -11.08 26.58
C LYS A 317 -0.99 -10.31 25.27
N ILE A 318 -0.66 -9.01 25.33
CA ILE A 318 -0.49 -8.17 24.14
C ILE A 318 0.71 -8.68 23.33
N LEU A 319 1.89 -8.76 23.94
CA LEU A 319 3.13 -9.09 23.26
C LEU A 319 3.13 -10.50 22.66
N ARG A 320 2.49 -11.49 23.27
CA ARG A 320 2.38 -12.84 22.69
C ARG A 320 1.51 -12.85 21.43
N GLY A 321 0.42 -12.09 21.41
CA GLY A 321 -0.41 -11.93 20.20
C GLY A 321 0.35 -11.21 19.07
N THR A 322 1.12 -10.19 19.44
CA THR A 322 2.04 -9.47 18.53
C THR A 322 3.11 -10.41 17.97
N LEU A 323 3.75 -11.20 18.83
CA LEU A 323 4.81 -12.15 18.48
C LEU A 323 4.31 -13.21 17.50
N ALA A 324 3.16 -13.84 17.78
CA ALA A 324 2.58 -14.83 16.88
C ALA A 324 2.29 -14.25 15.48
N THR A 325 1.84 -12.99 15.41
CA THR A 325 1.61 -12.31 14.12
C THR A 325 2.91 -12.05 13.36
N LEU A 326 3.97 -11.66 14.08
CA LEU A 326 5.31 -11.45 13.51
C LEU A 326 5.90 -12.75 13.00
N GLU A 327 5.88 -13.81 13.82
CA GLU A 327 6.40 -15.13 13.48
C GLU A 327 5.70 -15.70 12.24
N ALA A 328 4.38 -15.53 12.11
CA ALA A 328 3.65 -15.92 10.91
C ALA A 328 4.13 -15.17 9.64
N CYS A 329 4.42 -13.87 9.76
CA CYS A 329 4.95 -13.09 8.65
C CYS A 329 6.41 -13.47 8.33
N GLU A 330 7.24 -13.71 9.34
CA GLU A 330 8.62 -14.18 9.14
C GLU A 330 8.66 -15.55 8.48
N HIS A 331 7.80 -16.47 8.90
CA HIS A 331 7.68 -17.78 8.28
C HIS A 331 7.39 -17.66 6.77
N HIS A 332 6.54 -16.71 6.39
CA HIS A 332 6.29 -16.38 4.98
C HIS A 332 7.56 -15.91 4.26
N PHE A 333 8.29 -14.94 4.82
CA PHE A 333 9.55 -14.45 4.22
C PHE A 333 10.64 -15.53 4.14
N HIS A 334 10.77 -16.37 5.17
CA HIS A 334 11.71 -17.48 5.18
C HIS A 334 11.34 -18.51 4.11
N SER A 335 10.06 -18.81 3.93
CA SER A 335 9.57 -19.72 2.90
C SER A 335 9.86 -19.17 1.50
N VAL A 336 9.57 -17.89 1.25
CA VAL A 336 9.93 -17.20 0.00
C VAL A 336 11.43 -17.27 -0.27
N ARG A 337 12.28 -16.95 0.73
CA ARG A 337 13.74 -17.00 0.56
C ARG A 337 14.23 -18.42 0.27
N ARG A 338 13.67 -19.42 0.95
CA ARG A 338 13.98 -20.84 0.70
C ARG A 338 13.59 -21.25 -0.72
N GLN A 339 12.43 -20.84 -1.22
CA GLN A 339 11.99 -21.10 -2.60
C GLN A 339 12.98 -20.53 -3.63
N HIS A 340 13.37 -19.25 -3.49
CA HIS A 340 14.35 -18.65 -4.39
C HIS A 340 15.70 -19.34 -4.31
N SER A 341 16.23 -19.58 -3.11
CA SER A 341 17.52 -20.27 -2.94
C SER A 341 17.49 -21.69 -3.50
N CYS A 342 16.38 -22.42 -3.31
CA CYS A 342 16.15 -23.75 -3.86
C CYS A 342 16.19 -23.72 -5.39
N ARG A 343 15.46 -22.80 -6.01
CA ARG A 343 15.48 -22.61 -7.45
C ARG A 343 16.88 -22.30 -7.95
N GLU A 344 17.58 -21.33 -7.36
CA GLU A 344 18.92 -20.93 -7.79
C GLU A 344 19.91 -22.08 -7.71
N LYS A 345 19.85 -22.87 -6.63
CA LYS A 345 20.67 -24.09 -6.47
C LYS A 345 20.34 -25.13 -7.54
N LEU A 346 19.07 -25.37 -7.84
CA LEU A 346 18.65 -26.26 -8.93
C LEU A 346 19.10 -25.76 -10.30
N GLU A 347 19.10 -24.45 -10.49
CA GLU A 347 19.53 -23.83 -11.74
C GLU A 347 21.03 -24.05 -12.00
N VAL A 348 21.83 -24.09 -10.93
CA VAL A 348 23.28 -24.33 -10.96
C VAL A 348 23.62 -25.83 -10.98
N ALA A 349 22.93 -26.64 -10.18
CA ALA A 349 23.19 -28.06 -9.99
C ALA A 349 22.09 -28.93 -10.63
N MET A 350 21.76 -28.64 -11.89
CA MET A 350 20.74 -29.37 -12.62
C MET A 350 21.27 -30.75 -13.03
N SER A 351 20.53 -31.81 -12.69
CA SER A 351 20.88 -33.16 -13.15
C SER A 351 20.79 -33.27 -14.67
N PRO A 352 21.67 -34.04 -15.33
CA PRO A 352 21.53 -34.40 -16.73
C PRO A 352 20.12 -34.94 -17.03
N GLY A 353 19.60 -34.66 -18.22
CA GLY A 353 18.24 -35.08 -18.60
C GLY A 353 17.11 -34.35 -17.87
N THR A 354 17.40 -33.23 -17.18
CA THR A 354 16.38 -32.41 -16.52
C THR A 354 16.06 -31.16 -17.33
N LEU A 355 14.77 -30.91 -17.53
CA LEU A 355 14.22 -29.70 -18.11
C LEU A 355 13.63 -28.81 -17.02
N LEU A 356 14.30 -27.68 -16.73
CA LEU A 356 13.78 -26.66 -15.84
C LEU A 356 12.88 -25.70 -16.62
N LEU A 357 11.61 -25.63 -16.24
CA LEU A 357 10.64 -24.69 -16.79
C LEU A 357 10.25 -23.69 -15.71
N GLN A 358 10.24 -22.40 -16.03
CA GLN A 358 9.46 -21.41 -15.30
C GLN A 358 8.33 -20.93 -16.21
N LEU A 359 7.11 -20.97 -15.71
CA LEU A 359 5.93 -20.51 -16.41
C LEU A 359 5.40 -19.24 -15.77
N ASP A 360 4.90 -18.34 -16.60
CA ASP A 360 4.11 -17.19 -16.17
C ASP A 360 3.00 -16.95 -17.19
N TYR A 361 1.87 -16.40 -16.75
CA TYR A 361 0.67 -16.26 -17.56
C TYR A 361 0.09 -14.86 -17.43
N ALA A 362 0.07 -14.13 -18.53
CA ALA A 362 -0.56 -12.82 -18.64
C ALA A 362 -1.92 -12.96 -19.32
N GLU A 363 -3.00 -12.82 -18.53
CA GLU A 363 -4.36 -12.71 -19.07
C GLU A 363 -4.69 -11.27 -19.46
N ASN A 364 -5.61 -11.12 -20.41
CA ASN A 364 -6.18 -9.81 -20.79
C ASN A 364 -5.14 -8.82 -21.31
N VAL A 365 -4.08 -9.31 -21.97
CA VAL A 365 -3.27 -8.47 -22.84
C VAL A 365 -4.21 -7.98 -23.94
N THR A 366 -4.42 -6.69 -24.02
CA THR A 366 -5.39 -6.15 -24.97
C THR A 366 -4.68 -5.49 -26.13
N ILE A 367 -4.93 -5.98 -27.34
CA ILE A 367 -4.51 -5.28 -28.56
C ILE A 367 -5.62 -4.30 -28.95
N PRO A 368 -5.28 -3.05 -29.31
CA PRO A 368 -6.22 -2.20 -30.02
C PRO A 368 -6.54 -2.83 -31.38
N VAL A 369 -7.74 -3.37 -31.55
CA VAL A 369 -8.16 -3.87 -32.85
C VAL A 369 -8.60 -2.66 -33.68
N GLY A 370 -7.81 -2.29 -34.67
CA GLY A 370 -8.20 -1.29 -35.66
C GLY A 370 -9.37 -1.85 -36.48
N PRO A 371 -10.38 -1.04 -36.86
CA PRO A 371 -11.58 -1.58 -37.47
C PRO A 371 -11.48 -1.54 -39.00
N VAL A 372 -12.10 -2.53 -39.62
CA VAL A 372 -12.71 -2.36 -40.94
C VAL A 372 -13.69 -1.19 -40.83
N GLU A 373 -13.59 -0.21 -41.74
CA GLU A 373 -14.20 1.13 -41.63
C GLU A 373 -15.74 1.17 -41.50
N GLU A 374 -16.41 0.06 -41.81
CA GLU A 374 -17.84 0.03 -42.08
C GLU A 374 -18.73 -0.36 -40.88
N GLN A 375 -18.16 -0.80 -39.74
CA GLN A 375 -18.97 -1.28 -38.62
C GLN A 375 -19.09 -0.25 -37.49
N SER A 376 -20.21 -0.22 -36.78
CA SER A 376 -20.45 0.67 -35.62
C SER A 376 -19.42 0.53 -34.48
N TRP A 377 -18.61 -0.55 -34.52
CA TRP A 377 -17.43 -0.80 -33.67
C TRP A 377 -16.21 0.07 -34.03
N PHE A 378 -16.28 0.81 -35.14
CA PHE A 378 -15.20 1.64 -35.69
C PHE A 378 -14.71 2.74 -34.74
N TRP A 379 -15.55 3.16 -33.79
CA TRP A 379 -15.30 4.35 -32.97
C TRP A 379 -14.78 4.08 -31.52
N ALA A 380 -13.88 3.10 -31.33
CA ALA A 380 -12.81 3.14 -30.30
C ALA A 380 -12.87 2.30 -28.99
N THR A 381 -13.47 1.11 -28.93
CA THR A 381 -13.28 0.23 -27.73
C THR A 381 -13.05 -1.26 -27.99
N SER A 382 -13.05 -1.71 -29.25
CA SER A 382 -12.73 -3.11 -29.55
C SER A 382 -11.29 -3.40 -29.11
N ARG A 383 -11.16 -4.27 -28.12
CA ARG A 383 -9.88 -4.78 -27.65
C ARG A 383 -9.93 -6.29 -27.74
N LEU A 384 -9.05 -6.87 -28.55
CA LEU A 384 -8.91 -8.31 -28.57
C LEU A 384 -8.21 -8.71 -27.28
N GLY A 385 -8.92 -9.42 -26.42
CA GLY A 385 -8.34 -10.03 -25.22
C GLY A 385 -7.47 -11.20 -25.65
N ILE A 386 -6.18 -11.08 -25.38
CA ILE A 386 -5.19 -12.12 -25.64
C ILE A 386 -4.65 -12.58 -24.30
N SER A 387 -4.42 -13.88 -24.23
CA SER A 387 -3.66 -14.50 -23.16
C SER A 387 -2.29 -14.88 -23.68
N THR A 388 -1.26 -14.57 -22.93
CA THR A 388 0.12 -14.88 -23.29
C THR A 388 0.74 -15.77 -22.21
N LEU A 389 1.29 -16.90 -22.62
CA LEU A 389 2.06 -17.80 -21.76
C LEU A 389 3.54 -17.52 -21.98
N GLY A 390 4.21 -17.04 -20.93
CA GLY A 390 5.67 -16.94 -20.88
C GLY A 390 6.26 -18.26 -20.43
N ILE A 391 7.25 -18.75 -21.16
CA ILE A 391 8.00 -19.96 -20.80
C ILE A 391 9.48 -19.61 -20.80
N TYR A 392 10.10 -19.74 -19.63
CA TYR A 392 11.54 -19.74 -19.50
C TYR A 392 11.98 -21.19 -19.35
N ALA A 393 12.73 -21.68 -20.33
CA ALA A 393 13.30 -23.01 -20.30
C ALA A 393 14.81 -22.93 -20.08
N ARG A 394 15.33 -23.76 -19.18
CA ARG A 394 16.75 -24.02 -19.01
C ARG A 394 16.99 -25.52 -18.96
N PHE A 395 18.03 -25.95 -19.62
CA PHE A 395 18.49 -27.33 -19.67
C PHE A 395 20.02 -27.32 -19.67
N ASP A 396 20.61 -28.47 -19.34
CA ASP A 396 22.05 -28.62 -19.18
C ASP A 396 22.84 -28.27 -20.46
N GLN A 397 24.05 -27.73 -20.25
CA GLN A 397 24.91 -27.12 -21.27
C GLN A 397 25.33 -28.13 -22.36
N ALA A 398 25.51 -29.41 -22.02
CA ALA A 398 25.80 -30.46 -22.99
C ALA A 398 24.69 -30.64 -24.03
N LEU A 399 23.44 -30.31 -23.70
CA LEU A 399 22.31 -30.36 -24.62
C LEU A 399 22.12 -29.07 -25.43
N LYS A 400 22.70 -27.94 -25.01
CA LYS A 400 22.66 -26.67 -25.76
C LYS A 400 23.35 -26.78 -27.11
N ASP A 401 24.45 -27.52 -27.18
CA ASP A 401 25.20 -27.74 -28.42
C ASP A 401 24.44 -28.64 -29.41
N VAL A 402 23.57 -29.53 -28.91
CA VAL A 402 22.69 -30.40 -29.72
C VAL A 402 21.42 -29.66 -30.16
N ILE A 403 20.81 -28.87 -29.28
CA ILE A 403 19.57 -28.11 -29.55
C ILE A 403 19.82 -26.91 -30.48
N GLN A 404 21.01 -26.29 -30.43
CA GLN A 404 21.40 -25.27 -31.42
C GLN A 404 21.39 -25.79 -32.87
N ARG A 405 21.40 -27.11 -33.08
CA ARG A 405 21.54 -27.71 -34.42
C ARG A 405 20.24 -28.29 -35.01
N LEU A 406 19.18 -28.61 -34.25
CA LEU A 406 18.16 -29.57 -34.75
C LEU A 406 16.66 -29.28 -34.52
N LYS A 407 16.21 -28.08 -34.11
CA LYS A 407 14.90 -27.92 -33.42
C LYS A 407 14.97 -28.64 -32.05
N PRO A 408 14.17 -28.28 -31.03
CA PRO A 408 14.33 -28.89 -29.71
C PRO A 408 13.85 -30.35 -29.76
N ASP A 409 14.72 -31.24 -30.24
CA ASP A 409 14.63 -32.65 -29.92
C ASP A 409 14.95 -32.76 -28.44
N LEU A 410 13.90 -32.81 -27.64
CA LEU A 410 14.04 -32.94 -26.20
C LEU A 410 14.54 -34.37 -25.83
N THR A 411 14.82 -35.23 -26.82
CA THR A 411 15.95 -36.20 -26.86
C THR A 411 16.65 -36.52 -25.53
N GLY A 412 16.20 -37.46 -24.70
CA GLY A 412 16.93 -37.84 -23.48
C GLY A 412 16.65 -36.97 -22.24
N MET A 413 15.67 -36.07 -22.30
CA MET A 413 15.10 -35.44 -21.11
C MET A 413 14.14 -36.43 -20.43
N GLU A 414 14.43 -36.75 -19.18
CA GLU A 414 13.70 -37.70 -18.33
C GLU A 414 12.89 -36.99 -17.25
N HIS A 415 13.32 -35.82 -16.81
CA HIS A 415 12.72 -35.10 -15.68
C HIS A 415 12.25 -33.70 -16.10
N ILE A 416 11.04 -33.31 -15.68
CA ILE A 416 10.57 -31.93 -15.79
C ILE A 416 10.52 -31.32 -14.40
N MET A 417 11.12 -30.13 -14.24
CA MET A 417 10.97 -29.32 -13.03
C MET A 417 10.32 -28.00 -13.41
N GLN A 418 9.03 -27.87 -13.13
CA GLN A 418 8.26 -26.67 -13.36
C GLN A 418 8.28 -25.76 -12.13
N TRP A 419 8.43 -24.46 -12.34
CA TRP A 419 8.27 -23.40 -11.36
C TRP A 419 7.20 -22.43 -11.83
N THR A 420 6.25 -22.11 -10.96
CA THR A 420 5.16 -21.16 -11.25
C THR A 420 4.65 -20.53 -9.97
N ASP A 421 3.92 -19.43 -10.04
CA ASP A 421 3.23 -18.88 -8.87
C ASP A 421 1.99 -19.74 -8.51
N CYS A 422 1.61 -19.80 -7.23
CA CYS A 422 0.40 -20.49 -6.75
C CYS A 422 -0.89 -19.66 -6.91
N GLY A 423 -0.82 -18.44 -7.44
CA GLY A 423 -1.97 -17.53 -7.54
C GLY A 423 -3.18 -18.10 -8.31
N PRO A 424 -4.41 -17.60 -8.05
CA PRO A 424 -5.65 -18.15 -8.62
C PRO A 424 -5.70 -18.23 -10.14
N HIS A 425 -4.96 -17.35 -10.83
CA HIS A 425 -4.89 -17.28 -12.28
C HIS A 425 -4.13 -18.47 -12.90
N TYR A 426 -3.25 -19.13 -12.15
CA TYR A 426 -2.52 -20.29 -12.64
C TYR A 426 -3.29 -21.59 -12.54
N ARG A 427 -4.45 -21.63 -11.86
CA ARG A 427 -5.26 -22.87 -11.72
C ARG A 427 -4.39 -24.07 -11.35
N ALA A 428 -3.54 -23.93 -10.32
CA ALA A 428 -2.48 -24.89 -10.01
C ALA A 428 -2.95 -26.35 -9.97
N TYR A 429 -4.11 -26.62 -9.38
CA TYR A 429 -4.72 -27.96 -9.36
C TYR A 429 -5.04 -28.53 -10.74
N ALA A 430 -5.46 -27.70 -11.70
CA ALA A 430 -5.68 -28.13 -13.08
C ALA A 430 -4.35 -28.50 -13.75
N PHE A 431 -3.28 -27.72 -13.52
CA PHE A 431 -1.93 -28.10 -14.00
C PHE A 431 -1.46 -29.42 -13.39
N LEU A 432 -1.60 -29.59 -12.09
CA LEU A 432 -1.27 -30.85 -11.41
C LEU A 432 -2.04 -32.03 -11.99
N ALA A 433 -3.35 -31.86 -12.27
CA ALA A 433 -4.18 -32.90 -12.88
C ALA A 433 -3.74 -33.28 -14.30
N THR A 434 -3.18 -32.33 -15.07
CA THR A 434 -2.62 -32.62 -16.41
C THR A 434 -1.32 -33.41 -16.37
N ALA A 435 -0.58 -33.36 -15.26
CA ALA A 435 0.70 -34.07 -15.13
C ALA A 435 0.55 -35.59 -15.11
N VAL A 436 -0.51 -36.08 -14.44
CA VAL A 436 -0.76 -37.52 -14.27
C VAL A 436 -0.92 -38.25 -15.61
N PRO A 437 -1.85 -37.88 -16.51
CA PRO A 437 -1.98 -38.55 -17.80
C PRO A 437 -0.72 -38.35 -18.66
N LEU A 438 -0.08 -37.18 -18.58
CA LEU A 438 1.13 -36.89 -19.34
C LEU A 438 2.28 -37.83 -18.95
N LEU A 439 2.47 -38.11 -17.65
CA LEU A 439 3.46 -39.07 -17.17
C LEU A 439 3.07 -40.52 -17.44
N ALA A 440 1.81 -40.87 -17.24
CA ALA A 440 1.33 -42.22 -17.46
C ALA A 440 1.51 -42.66 -18.92
N GLN A 441 1.18 -41.75 -19.86
CA GLN A 441 1.23 -42.01 -21.30
C GLN A 441 2.61 -41.76 -21.91
N SER A 442 3.41 -40.87 -21.33
CA SER A 442 4.76 -40.61 -21.83
C SER A 442 5.68 -41.80 -21.54
N HIS A 443 6.31 -42.33 -22.59
CA HIS A 443 7.43 -43.27 -22.45
C HIS A 443 8.73 -42.58 -22.00
N ARG A 444 8.75 -41.25 -22.06
CA ARG A 444 9.97 -40.47 -21.94
C ARG A 444 10.18 -39.85 -20.58
N TRP A 445 9.11 -39.37 -19.96
CA TRP A 445 9.20 -38.66 -18.69
C TRP A 445 9.12 -39.68 -17.54
N SER A 446 10.15 -39.71 -16.70
CA SER A 446 10.20 -40.53 -15.49
C SER A 446 9.62 -39.78 -14.29
N SER A 447 9.75 -38.46 -14.25
CA SER A 447 9.11 -37.62 -13.23
C SER A 447 8.81 -36.19 -13.67
N ILE A 448 7.83 -35.57 -13.01
CA ILE A 448 7.51 -34.15 -13.13
C ILE A 448 7.37 -33.55 -11.74
N SER A 449 8.12 -32.49 -11.45
CA SER A 449 7.97 -31.72 -10.21
C SER A 449 7.35 -30.36 -10.50
N PHE A 450 6.33 -29.98 -9.73
CA PHE A 450 5.74 -28.65 -9.72
C PHE A 450 6.15 -27.93 -8.44
N ASN A 451 6.90 -26.86 -8.60
CA ASN A 451 7.38 -26.02 -7.52
C ASN A 451 6.59 -24.71 -7.58
N PHE A 452 5.80 -24.44 -6.55
CA PHE A 452 5.01 -23.23 -6.48
C PHE A 452 5.72 -22.17 -5.65
N PHE A 453 5.89 -20.97 -6.20
CA PHE A 453 6.23 -19.78 -5.42
C PHE A 453 5.04 -19.33 -4.59
N GLY A 454 5.29 -18.67 -3.46
CA GLY A 454 4.25 -17.93 -2.78
C GLY A 454 3.67 -16.83 -3.68
N GLU A 455 2.41 -16.45 -3.44
CA GLU A 455 1.71 -15.47 -4.27
C GLU A 455 2.50 -14.16 -4.41
N HIS A 456 2.74 -13.71 -5.65
CA HIS A 456 3.54 -12.54 -6.03
C HIS A 456 5.03 -12.63 -5.72
N HIS A 457 5.54 -13.82 -5.37
CA HIS A 457 6.96 -14.08 -5.15
C HIS A 457 7.63 -14.86 -6.29
N GLY A 458 6.85 -15.34 -7.26
CA GLY A 458 7.38 -16.02 -8.45
C GLY A 458 8.00 -15.11 -9.50
N LYS A 459 8.16 -13.81 -9.19
CA LYS A 459 8.63 -12.80 -10.12
C LYS A 459 10.05 -13.11 -10.58
N GLY A 460 10.16 -13.78 -11.72
CA GLY A 460 11.42 -14.34 -12.19
C GLY A 460 11.85 -13.75 -13.52
N ARG A 461 12.65 -14.52 -14.24
CA ARG A 461 13.08 -14.15 -15.61
C ARG A 461 11.89 -14.03 -16.58
N ASN A 462 10.75 -14.65 -16.26
CA ASN A 462 9.54 -14.60 -17.08
C ASN A 462 8.78 -13.26 -17.01
N ASP A 463 8.65 -12.63 -15.84
CA ASP A 463 7.91 -11.36 -15.72
C ASP A 463 8.50 -10.27 -16.63
N GLY A 464 9.83 -10.26 -16.75
CA GLY A 464 10.54 -9.35 -17.64
C GLY A 464 10.14 -9.54 -19.12
N GLN A 465 9.75 -10.76 -19.51
CA GLN A 465 9.30 -11.06 -20.87
C GLN A 465 8.01 -10.32 -21.22
N PHE A 466 7.05 -10.21 -20.31
CA PHE A 466 5.82 -9.45 -20.59
C PHE A 466 6.07 -7.95 -20.72
N GLY A 467 7.03 -7.42 -19.95
CA GLY A 467 7.52 -6.06 -20.12
C GLY A 467 8.15 -5.84 -21.50
N LEU A 468 8.97 -6.80 -21.96
CA LEU A 468 9.57 -6.77 -23.29
C LEU A 468 8.53 -6.89 -24.41
N GLN A 469 7.60 -7.83 -24.30
CA GLN A 469 6.50 -8.00 -25.26
C GLN A 469 5.70 -6.71 -25.39
N ARG A 470 5.35 -6.06 -24.27
CA ARG A 470 4.70 -4.74 -24.30
C ARG A 470 5.54 -3.72 -25.06
N LYS A 471 6.85 -3.63 -24.78
CA LYS A 471 7.75 -2.71 -25.46
C LYS A 471 7.84 -2.99 -26.97
N TRP A 472 7.91 -4.26 -27.37
CA TRP A 472 7.90 -4.66 -28.78
C TRP A 472 6.61 -4.26 -29.49
N LEU A 473 5.47 -4.48 -28.84
CA LEU A 473 4.16 -4.10 -29.35
C LEU A 473 3.97 -2.58 -29.41
N GLU A 474 4.46 -1.82 -28.44
CA GLU A 474 4.46 -0.34 -28.48
C GLU A 474 5.30 0.17 -29.65
N ALA A 475 6.49 -0.41 -29.88
CA ALA A 475 7.32 -0.07 -31.03
C ALA A 475 6.66 -0.46 -32.36
N ALA A 476 5.99 -1.61 -32.44
CA ALA A 476 5.28 -2.03 -33.64
C ALA A 476 4.04 -1.18 -33.93
N THR A 477 3.22 -0.88 -32.92
CA THR A 477 2.00 -0.07 -33.08
C THR A 477 2.31 1.39 -33.48
N SER A 478 3.51 1.88 -33.18
CA SER A 478 3.97 3.18 -33.70
C SER A 478 4.22 3.19 -35.21
N ARG A 479 4.42 2.02 -35.83
CA ARG A 479 4.77 1.86 -37.26
C ARG A 479 3.60 1.32 -38.09
N LYS A 480 2.80 0.41 -37.54
CA LYS A 480 1.71 -0.29 -38.25
C LYS A 480 0.57 -0.63 -37.28
N VAL A 481 -0.67 -0.60 -37.79
CA VAL A 481 -1.85 -1.08 -37.05
C VAL A 481 -1.79 -2.60 -36.89
N ILE A 482 -1.93 -3.10 -35.65
CA ILE A 482 -1.99 -4.53 -35.33
C ILE A 482 -3.46 -4.97 -35.26
N SER A 483 -4.00 -5.42 -36.38
CA SER A 483 -5.42 -5.81 -36.50
C SER A 483 -5.69 -7.32 -36.44
N THR A 484 -4.68 -8.17 -36.62
CA THR A 484 -4.83 -9.64 -36.66
C THR A 484 -3.83 -10.34 -35.73
N MET A 485 -4.02 -11.64 -35.50
CA MET A 485 -3.10 -12.44 -34.69
C MET A 485 -1.75 -12.66 -35.40
N GLU A 486 -1.77 -12.71 -36.73
CA GLU A 486 -0.57 -12.77 -37.57
C GLU A 486 0.26 -11.49 -37.37
N HIS A 487 -0.37 -10.31 -37.48
CA HIS A 487 0.30 -9.03 -37.22
C HIS A 487 0.88 -8.94 -35.80
N PHE A 488 0.16 -9.48 -34.80
CA PHE A 488 0.66 -9.54 -33.43
C PHE A 488 1.89 -10.44 -33.31
N THR A 489 1.83 -11.61 -33.93
CA THR A 489 2.94 -12.59 -33.92
C THR A 489 4.17 -12.01 -34.63
N GLU A 490 3.99 -11.39 -35.80
CA GLU A 490 5.03 -10.68 -36.55
C GLU A 490 5.69 -9.58 -35.69
N ALA A 491 4.87 -8.75 -35.03
CA ALA A 491 5.38 -7.68 -34.16
C ALA A 491 6.25 -8.21 -33.01
N LEU A 492 5.85 -9.34 -32.40
CA LEU A 492 6.65 -9.99 -31.37
C LEU A 492 7.92 -10.63 -31.94
N GLN A 493 7.85 -11.27 -33.11
CA GLN A 493 9.00 -11.86 -33.79
C GLN A 493 10.03 -10.81 -34.20
N GLU A 494 9.60 -9.67 -34.74
CA GLU A 494 10.47 -8.54 -35.08
C GLU A 494 11.15 -7.97 -33.83
N GLY A 495 10.38 -7.74 -32.76
CA GLY A 495 10.89 -7.21 -31.50
C GLY A 495 11.89 -8.16 -30.83
N ALA A 496 11.59 -9.46 -30.84
CA ALA A 496 12.47 -10.53 -30.40
C ALA A 496 13.78 -10.55 -31.22
N ALA A 497 13.68 -10.53 -32.55
CA ALA A 497 14.84 -10.52 -33.45
C ALA A 497 15.70 -9.26 -33.26
N HIS A 498 15.08 -8.09 -33.08
CA HIS A 498 15.81 -6.87 -32.76
C HIS A 498 16.56 -6.97 -31.42
N THR A 499 15.90 -7.51 -30.38
CA THR A 499 16.52 -7.71 -29.06
C THR A 499 17.69 -8.69 -29.14
N MET A 500 17.55 -9.80 -29.87
CA MET A 500 18.64 -10.76 -30.09
C MET A 500 19.79 -10.19 -30.95
N ARG A 501 19.56 -9.15 -31.78
CA ARG A 501 20.66 -8.44 -32.46
C ARG A 501 21.44 -7.55 -31.50
N THR A 502 20.76 -6.91 -30.55
CA THR A 502 21.39 -6.03 -29.56
C THR A 502 22.04 -6.79 -28.40
N ASP A 503 21.51 -7.97 -28.08
CA ASP A 503 21.97 -8.86 -27.01
C ASP A 503 21.95 -10.32 -27.51
N PRO A 504 22.95 -10.72 -28.32
CA PRO A 504 22.94 -12.01 -28.99
C PRO A 504 23.20 -13.19 -28.04
N PRO A 505 22.54 -14.35 -28.26
CA PRO A 505 22.92 -15.59 -27.60
C PRO A 505 24.38 -15.97 -27.88
N PRO A 506 25.10 -16.62 -26.94
CA PRO A 506 24.60 -17.13 -25.66
C PRO A 506 24.64 -16.11 -24.51
N ALA A 507 25.17 -14.91 -24.72
CA ALA A 507 25.23 -13.86 -23.71
C ALA A 507 23.82 -13.37 -23.35
N GLY A 508 23.00 -13.14 -24.38
CA GLY A 508 21.58 -12.81 -24.26
C GLY A 508 20.63 -14.00 -24.40
N PRO A 509 19.33 -13.80 -24.08
CA PRO A 509 18.31 -14.82 -24.25
C PRO A 509 17.97 -15.06 -25.73
N LYS A 510 17.74 -16.33 -26.09
CA LYS A 510 17.06 -16.69 -27.34
C LYS A 510 15.55 -16.61 -27.13
N TYR A 511 14.84 -15.94 -28.04
CA TYR A 511 13.39 -15.85 -28.03
C TYR A 511 12.80 -16.65 -29.19
N ASP A 512 11.91 -17.59 -28.88
CA ASP A 512 11.14 -18.33 -29.86
C ASP A 512 9.65 -17.96 -29.69
N ILE A 513 9.05 -17.33 -30.70
CA ILE A 513 7.64 -16.90 -30.68
C ILE A 513 6.81 -17.88 -31.49
N VAL A 514 5.90 -18.58 -30.82
CA VAL A 514 5.04 -19.60 -31.42
C VAL A 514 3.58 -19.23 -31.19
N HIS A 515 2.84 -19.07 -32.29
CA HIS A 515 1.39 -19.03 -32.25
C HIS A 515 0.85 -20.46 -32.33
N PHE A 516 -0.03 -20.83 -31.40
CA PHE A 516 -0.60 -22.16 -31.30
C PHE A 516 -2.09 -22.06 -30.98
N HIS A 517 -2.89 -22.85 -31.70
CA HIS A 517 -4.31 -23.03 -31.43
C HIS A 517 -4.50 -24.35 -30.69
N PRO A 518 -4.69 -24.33 -29.35
CA PRO A 518 -4.94 -25.56 -28.62
C PRO A 518 -6.21 -26.22 -29.13
N PRO A 519 -6.17 -27.54 -29.41
CA PRO A 519 -7.40 -28.27 -29.60
C PRO A 519 -8.24 -28.10 -28.34
N GLN A 520 -9.52 -27.78 -28.49
CA GLN A 520 -10.41 -27.65 -27.34
C GLN A 520 -10.56 -29.04 -26.71
N PRO A 521 -10.08 -29.27 -25.47
CA PRO A 521 -10.21 -30.57 -24.86
C PRO A 521 -11.69 -30.85 -24.60
N LYS A 522 -12.17 -32.02 -25.05
CA LYS A 522 -13.55 -32.46 -24.81
C LYS A 522 -13.81 -32.76 -23.33
N LYS A 523 -12.76 -33.16 -22.61
CA LYS A 523 -12.77 -33.55 -21.20
C LYS A 523 -11.63 -32.88 -20.44
N PHE A 524 -11.87 -32.55 -19.19
CA PHE A 524 -10.86 -32.01 -18.28
C PHE A 524 -10.66 -32.97 -17.11
N ASN A 525 -9.39 -33.17 -16.74
CA ASN A 525 -9.03 -33.91 -15.55
C ASN A 525 -8.86 -32.92 -14.40
N TYR A 526 -9.41 -33.26 -13.24
CA TYR A 526 -9.20 -32.57 -11.98
C TYR A 526 -8.55 -33.53 -11.00
N LEU A 527 -7.60 -33.02 -10.21
CA LEU A 527 -7.07 -33.78 -9.10
C LEU A 527 -8.09 -33.69 -7.96
N ASP A 528 -8.50 -34.82 -7.42
CA ASP A 528 -9.32 -34.86 -6.21
C ASP A 528 -8.48 -34.46 -4.99
N ALA A 529 -8.28 -33.15 -4.82
CA ALA A 529 -7.45 -32.63 -3.72
C ALA A 529 -8.07 -32.89 -2.33
N GLY A 530 -9.39 -33.08 -2.26
CA GLY A 530 -10.11 -33.32 -1.00
C GLY A 530 -9.73 -34.65 -0.35
N SER A 531 -9.44 -35.68 -1.16
CA SER A 531 -8.97 -36.97 -0.66
C SER A 531 -7.47 -37.00 -0.31
N MET A 532 -6.69 -36.00 -0.74
CA MET A 532 -5.22 -35.97 -0.57
C MET A 532 -4.71 -34.96 0.47
N ASP A 533 -5.58 -34.19 1.11
CA ASP A 533 -5.23 -33.06 2.02
C ASP A 533 -4.21 -32.07 1.40
N LEU A 534 -4.26 -31.90 0.08
CA LEU A 534 -3.28 -31.10 -0.68
C LEU A 534 -3.75 -29.63 -0.81
N LYS A 535 -2.99 -28.68 -0.26
CA LYS A 535 -3.34 -27.24 -0.24
C LYS A 535 -2.32 -26.33 -0.91
N VAL A 536 -2.21 -26.33 -2.24
CA VAL A 536 -1.14 -25.64 -3.01
C VAL A 536 -0.92 -24.15 -2.63
N GLU A 537 -1.93 -23.47 -2.09
CA GLU A 537 -1.87 -22.08 -1.60
C GLU A 537 -0.72 -21.82 -0.61
N TYR A 538 -0.29 -22.83 0.17
CA TYR A 538 0.74 -22.68 1.21
C TYR A 538 2.14 -23.19 0.80
N THR A 539 2.60 -22.84 -0.40
CA THR A 539 4.01 -23.02 -0.80
C THR A 539 4.45 -24.50 -0.84
N TYR A 540 4.10 -25.19 -1.94
CA TYR A 540 4.37 -26.62 -2.11
C TYR A 540 5.35 -26.92 -3.24
N CYS A 541 6.07 -28.03 -3.08
CA CYS A 541 6.66 -28.74 -4.20
C CYS A 541 5.95 -30.10 -4.30
N VAL A 542 5.28 -30.34 -5.42
CA VAL A 542 4.56 -31.60 -5.67
C VAL A 542 5.32 -32.37 -6.73
N CYS A 543 5.70 -33.62 -6.46
CA CYS A 543 6.44 -34.45 -7.40
C CYS A 543 5.59 -35.63 -7.84
N PHE A 544 5.45 -35.81 -9.15
CA PHE A 544 4.85 -36.98 -9.76
C PHE A 544 5.94 -37.89 -10.28
N ARG A 545 5.89 -39.17 -9.94
CA ARG A 545 6.91 -40.15 -10.34
C ARG A 545 6.25 -41.34 -11.02
N LYS A 546 6.82 -41.76 -12.13
CA LYS A 546 6.37 -42.98 -12.80
C LYS A 546 6.79 -44.19 -11.98
N THR A 547 5.93 -45.20 -11.89
CA THR A 547 6.25 -46.47 -11.22
C THR A 547 6.15 -47.65 -12.17
N LYS A 548 6.71 -48.78 -11.74
CA LYS A 548 6.52 -50.07 -12.42
C LYS A 548 5.16 -50.72 -12.08
N ASN A 549 4.43 -50.18 -11.11
CA ASN A 549 3.14 -50.73 -10.70
C ASN A 549 2.07 -50.37 -11.74
N LYS A 550 1.47 -51.38 -12.37
CA LYS A 550 0.42 -51.18 -13.38
C LYS A 550 -0.87 -50.59 -12.80
N LEU A 551 -1.16 -50.82 -11.52
CA LEU A 551 -2.33 -50.27 -10.84
C LEU A 551 -2.15 -48.78 -10.54
N TYR A 552 -0.92 -48.38 -10.21
CA TYR A 552 -0.57 -47.02 -9.83
C TYR A 552 0.62 -46.54 -10.67
N PRO A 553 0.41 -46.30 -11.97
CA PRO A 553 1.49 -45.96 -12.90
C PRO A 553 2.19 -44.66 -12.53
N VAL A 554 1.56 -43.81 -11.72
CA VAL A 554 2.08 -42.55 -11.22
C VAL A 554 1.82 -42.47 -9.70
N LEU A 555 2.85 -42.13 -8.93
CA LEU A 555 2.75 -41.76 -7.53
C LEU A 555 2.92 -40.26 -7.35
N LEU A 556 2.25 -39.73 -6.33
CA LEU A 556 2.33 -38.35 -5.91
C LEU A 556 3.10 -38.24 -4.60
N ASP A 557 4.15 -37.44 -4.60
CA ASP A 557 4.93 -37.11 -3.42
C ASP A 557 4.74 -35.62 -3.06
N ASP A 558 4.42 -35.36 -1.78
CA ASP A 558 4.44 -34.02 -1.22
C ASP A 558 5.83 -33.71 -0.67
N CYS A 559 6.44 -32.66 -1.21
CA CYS A 559 7.70 -32.12 -0.75
C CYS A 559 7.44 -30.72 -0.18
N THR A 560 7.38 -30.60 1.15
CA THR A 560 7.56 -29.30 1.78
C THR A 560 8.99 -28.82 1.51
N TYR A 561 9.18 -27.54 1.13
CA TYR A 561 10.47 -27.05 0.62
C TYR A 561 11.68 -27.25 1.57
N SER A 562 11.45 -27.43 2.87
CA SER A 562 12.49 -27.81 3.83
C SER A 562 13.13 -29.16 3.53
N ASP A 563 12.38 -30.08 2.93
CA ASP A 563 12.72 -31.50 2.97
C ASP A 563 13.50 -31.93 1.73
N ARG A 564 13.41 -31.17 0.64
CA ARG A 564 14.03 -31.54 -0.65
C ARG A 564 15.56 -31.41 -0.69
N PHE A 565 16.16 -30.56 0.16
CA PHE A 565 17.61 -30.28 0.14
C PHE A 565 18.32 -30.47 1.48
N ILE A 566 17.60 -30.40 2.60
CA ILE A 566 18.20 -30.36 3.94
C ILE A 566 17.91 -31.65 4.70
N SER A 567 16.84 -32.37 4.36
CA SER A 567 16.41 -33.54 5.10
C SER A 567 16.77 -34.83 4.38
N ARG A 568 17.33 -35.79 5.11
CA ARG A 568 17.37 -37.21 4.69
C ARG A 568 15.98 -37.85 4.74
N GLU A 569 14.96 -37.12 5.20
CA GLU A 569 13.60 -37.62 5.27
C GLU A 569 13.05 -37.84 3.86
N LYS A 570 12.45 -39.01 3.68
CA LYS A 570 11.78 -39.35 2.44
C LYS A 570 10.58 -38.39 2.25
N PRO A 571 10.31 -37.92 1.02
CA PRO A 571 9.09 -37.20 0.72
C PRO A 571 7.86 -37.92 1.29
N ARG A 572 6.84 -37.17 1.71
CA ARG A 572 5.59 -37.77 2.16
C ARG A 572 4.86 -38.28 0.92
N GLU A 573 4.82 -39.61 0.77
CA GLU A 573 4.05 -40.25 -0.29
C GLU A 573 2.55 -40.02 -0.02
N LEU A 574 1.87 -39.32 -0.94
CA LEU A 574 0.42 -39.10 -0.90
C LEU A 574 -0.36 -40.24 -1.58
N GLY A 575 0.35 -41.20 -2.17
CA GLY A 575 -0.22 -42.34 -2.90
C GLY A 575 -0.55 -42.01 -4.35
N ALA A 576 -1.46 -42.80 -4.94
CA ALA A 576 -1.86 -42.62 -6.32
C ALA A 576 -2.86 -41.46 -6.46
N PRO A 577 -2.64 -40.51 -7.39
CA PRO A 577 -3.56 -39.39 -7.59
C PRO A 577 -4.89 -39.89 -8.14
N SER A 578 -5.99 -39.53 -7.46
CA SER A 578 -7.35 -39.75 -7.99
C SER A 578 -7.71 -38.62 -8.95
N LEU A 579 -8.06 -38.98 -10.19
CA LEU A 579 -8.49 -38.04 -11.22
C LEU A 579 -10.00 -38.06 -11.37
N ILE A 580 -10.63 -36.89 -11.24
CA ILE A 580 -12.03 -36.68 -11.58
C ILE A 580 -12.08 -36.14 -13.01
N VAL A 581 -12.69 -36.89 -13.91
CA VAL A 581 -12.91 -36.46 -15.30
C VAL A 581 -14.24 -35.73 -15.39
N LYS A 582 -14.23 -34.48 -15.86
CA LYS A 582 -15.44 -33.70 -16.12
C LYS A 582 -15.57 -33.35 -17.60
N ASP A 583 -16.79 -33.30 -18.09
CA ASP A 583 -17.05 -32.87 -19.46
C ASP A 583 -16.85 -31.36 -19.64
N SER A 584 -16.32 -30.98 -20.79
CA SER A 584 -15.95 -29.60 -21.11
C SER A 584 -17.12 -28.60 -21.10
N ALA A 585 -18.36 -29.09 -21.23
CA ALA A 585 -19.56 -28.28 -21.11
C ALA A 585 -19.72 -27.67 -19.69
N GLU A 586 -19.29 -28.40 -18.66
CA GLU A 586 -19.39 -27.97 -17.26
C GLU A 586 -18.14 -27.20 -16.78
N GLY A 587 -16.97 -27.52 -17.32
CA GLY A 587 -15.68 -26.98 -16.86
C GLY A 587 -15.37 -25.53 -17.29
N ARG A 588 -16.22 -24.91 -18.12
CA ARG A 588 -16.05 -23.52 -18.61
C ARG A 588 -16.62 -22.45 -17.68
N VAL A 589 -16.83 -22.76 -16.41
CA VAL A 589 -16.95 -21.71 -15.40
C VAL A 589 -15.57 -21.10 -15.20
N SER A 590 -15.15 -20.21 -16.12
CA SER A 590 -14.32 -19.10 -15.67
C SER A 590 -15.07 -18.49 -14.49
N HIS A 591 -14.41 -18.19 -13.37
CA HIS A 591 -15.04 -17.46 -12.27
C HIS A 591 -15.66 -16.11 -12.71
N ARG A 592 -15.47 -15.71 -13.98
CA ARG A 592 -16.09 -14.57 -14.65
C ARG A 592 -16.99 -14.93 -15.85
N LYS A 593 -17.22 -16.20 -16.17
CA LYS A 593 -18.21 -16.65 -17.18
C LYS A 593 -19.54 -16.95 -16.48
N ASP A 594 -20.16 -15.92 -15.96
CA ASP A 594 -21.57 -15.75 -16.31
C ASP A 594 -21.52 -15.28 -17.78
N GLU A 595 -21.84 -16.21 -18.68
CA GLU A 595 -21.98 -16.13 -20.14
C GLU A 595 -21.29 -14.98 -20.91
N PRO A 596 -20.39 -15.25 -21.89
CA PRO A 596 -20.15 -14.24 -22.93
C PRO A 596 -21.50 -13.97 -23.61
N GLU A 597 -21.96 -12.71 -23.63
CA GLU A 597 -23.24 -12.27 -24.22
C GLU A 597 -23.43 -13.00 -25.58
N LYS A 598 -24.23 -14.09 -25.61
CA LYS A 598 -24.40 -14.97 -26.78
C LYS A 598 -25.30 -14.34 -27.85
N GLU A 599 -26.15 -13.42 -27.43
CA GLU A 599 -26.98 -12.62 -28.31
C GLU A 599 -26.30 -11.26 -28.49
N GLY A 600 -26.20 -10.81 -29.75
CA GLY A 600 -25.82 -9.44 -30.02
C GLY A 600 -26.71 -8.52 -29.18
N LEU A 601 -26.09 -7.61 -28.43
CA LEU A 601 -26.81 -6.69 -27.55
C LEU A 601 -28.01 -6.09 -28.30
N PRO A 602 -29.21 -6.06 -27.70
CA PRO A 602 -30.37 -5.43 -28.30
C PRO A 602 -30.02 -4.02 -28.79
N GLU A 603 -30.45 -3.64 -30.00
CA GLU A 603 -29.98 -2.41 -30.67
C GLU A 603 -30.20 -1.15 -29.81
N ASN A 604 -31.28 -1.13 -29.03
CA ASN A 604 -31.58 -0.10 -28.03
C ASN A 604 -30.55 -0.05 -26.89
N LEU A 605 -30.02 -1.18 -26.44
CA LEU A 605 -28.95 -1.26 -25.42
C LEU A 605 -27.60 -0.84 -26.01
N LEU A 606 -27.35 -1.18 -27.29
CA LEU A 606 -26.22 -0.69 -28.08
C LEU A 606 -26.27 0.83 -28.26
N ARG A 607 -27.42 1.40 -28.67
CA ARG A 607 -27.65 2.85 -28.77
C ARG A 607 -27.47 3.54 -27.42
N ARG A 608 -27.98 2.96 -26.33
CA ARG A 608 -27.82 3.51 -24.98
C ARG A 608 -26.36 3.47 -24.49
N ARG A 609 -25.61 2.41 -24.79
CA ARG A 609 -24.16 2.32 -24.51
C ARG A 609 -23.37 3.30 -25.40
N LEU A 610 -23.76 3.49 -26.66
CA LEU A 610 -23.19 4.48 -27.59
C LEU A 610 -23.47 5.92 -27.16
N GLU A 611 -24.67 6.19 -26.65
CA GLU A 611 -25.08 7.50 -26.15
C GLU A 611 -24.42 7.80 -24.80
N GLN A 612 -24.31 6.80 -23.92
CA GLN A 612 -23.46 6.86 -22.72
C GLN A 612 -21.99 7.04 -23.07
N GLN A 613 -21.48 6.45 -24.15
CA GLN A 613 -20.12 6.66 -24.64
C GLN A 613 -19.93 8.01 -25.34
N ARG A 614 -20.95 8.57 -26.01
CA ARG A 614 -20.94 9.94 -26.55
C ARG A 614 -20.93 10.97 -25.42
N HIS A 615 -21.73 10.75 -24.38
CA HIS A 615 -21.65 11.52 -23.14
C HIS A 615 -20.32 11.29 -22.42
N ALA A 616 -19.75 10.08 -22.49
CA ALA A 616 -18.39 9.82 -22.02
C ALA A 616 -17.32 10.47 -22.93
N ARG A 617 -17.53 10.69 -24.23
CA ARG A 617 -16.60 11.46 -25.07
C ARG A 617 -16.60 12.94 -24.72
N SER A 618 -17.71 13.48 -24.21
CA SER A 618 -17.74 14.80 -23.56
C SER A 618 -17.26 14.77 -22.09
N SER A 619 -17.12 13.59 -21.49
CA SER A 619 -16.67 13.39 -20.12
C SER A 619 -16.10 11.96 -19.91
N GLU A 620 -14.83 11.71 -20.24
CA GLU A 620 -14.25 10.35 -20.36
C GLU A 620 -14.12 9.62 -19.03
N ILE A 621 -15.21 8.96 -18.63
CA ILE A 621 -15.33 8.10 -17.44
C ILE A 621 -15.20 6.64 -17.89
N THR A 622 -14.13 5.96 -17.50
CA THR A 622 -14.11 4.49 -17.43
C THR A 622 -14.53 4.07 -16.01
N PHE A 623 -15.73 3.53 -15.85
CA PHE A 623 -16.11 2.83 -14.63
C PHE A 623 -15.42 1.45 -14.61
N ARG A 624 -14.68 1.16 -13.54
CA ARG A 624 -14.31 -0.21 -13.18
C ARG A 624 -14.73 -0.47 -11.74
N HIS A 625 -15.11 -1.73 -11.53
CA HIS A 625 -15.49 -2.38 -10.28
C HIS A 625 -14.83 -1.77 -9.04
N THR A 626 -15.68 -1.53 -8.03
CA THR A 626 -15.29 -1.34 -6.64
C THR A 626 -14.24 -2.40 -6.29
N PRO A 627 -13.00 -2.01 -5.94
CA PRO A 627 -11.95 -2.94 -5.54
C PRO A 627 -12.47 -3.89 -4.45
N GLU A 628 -12.05 -5.15 -4.45
CA GLU A 628 -12.39 -6.15 -3.41
C GLU A 628 -12.19 -5.57 -2.00
N MET A 629 -11.17 -4.73 -1.83
CA MET A 629 -10.86 -4.01 -0.60
C MET A 629 -11.93 -2.98 -0.20
N GLU A 630 -12.57 -2.28 -1.15
CA GLU A 630 -13.71 -1.40 -0.87
C GLU A 630 -14.98 -2.20 -0.55
N ARG A 631 -15.15 -3.39 -1.14
CA ARG A 631 -16.21 -4.33 -0.78
C ARG A 631 -16.00 -4.88 0.63
N ILE A 632 -14.78 -5.27 1.01
CA ILE A 632 -14.41 -5.69 2.37
C ILE A 632 -14.64 -4.55 3.36
N LEU A 633 -14.18 -3.33 3.05
CA LEU A 633 -14.41 -2.16 3.91
C LEU A 633 -15.91 -1.81 4.04
N ALA A 634 -16.71 -2.03 2.99
CA ALA A 634 -18.16 -1.87 3.06
C ALA A 634 -18.81 -2.92 3.96
N ILE A 635 -18.38 -4.19 3.86
CA ILE A 635 -18.82 -5.28 4.74
C ILE A 635 -18.43 -5.01 6.20
N GLU A 636 -17.19 -4.60 6.46
CA GLU A 636 -16.71 -4.23 7.81
C GLU A 636 -17.49 -3.04 8.38
N LYS A 637 -17.75 -2.02 7.56
CA LYS A 637 -18.55 -0.85 7.96
C LYS A 637 -20.00 -1.24 8.27
N GLU A 638 -20.55 -2.19 7.54
CA GLU A 638 -21.89 -2.70 7.81
C GLU A 638 -21.94 -3.56 9.08
N GLN A 639 -20.94 -4.42 9.29
CA GLN A 639 -20.80 -5.18 10.54
C GLN A 639 -20.63 -4.26 11.75
N ALA A 640 -19.85 -3.17 11.62
CA ALA A 640 -19.70 -2.16 12.66
C ALA A 640 -21.02 -1.44 12.96
N ARG A 641 -21.82 -1.12 11.92
CA ARG A 641 -23.18 -0.56 12.08
C ARG A 641 -24.11 -1.53 12.80
N LYS A 642 -24.08 -2.82 12.44
CA LYS A 642 -24.88 -3.87 13.11
C LYS A 642 -24.50 -4.01 14.59
N LYS A 643 -23.20 -4.06 14.91
CA LYS A 643 -22.71 -4.08 16.30
C LYS A 643 -23.12 -2.83 17.09
N ALA A 644 -22.99 -1.65 16.49
CA ALA A 644 -23.43 -0.40 17.13
C ALA A 644 -24.95 -0.37 17.39
N LYS A 645 -25.75 -0.88 16.45
CA LYS A 645 -27.20 -1.01 16.62
C LYS A 645 -27.55 -2.01 17.73
N ALA A 646 -26.91 -3.17 17.78
CA ALA A 646 -27.10 -4.17 18.83
C ALA A 646 -26.73 -3.61 20.21
N LYS A 647 -25.61 -2.88 20.33
CA LYS A 647 -25.22 -2.23 21.59
C LYS A 647 -26.24 -1.19 22.04
N ARG A 648 -26.81 -0.40 21.12
CA ARG A 648 -27.88 0.55 21.45
C ARG A 648 -29.15 -0.16 21.91
N ALA A 649 -29.54 -1.25 21.24
CA ALA A 649 -30.70 -2.05 21.66
C ALA A 649 -30.50 -2.64 23.06
N GLN A 650 -29.29 -3.15 23.37
CA GLN A 650 -28.96 -3.66 24.69
C GLN A 650 -29.02 -2.58 25.77
N VAL A 651 -28.53 -1.37 25.50
CA VAL A 651 -28.64 -0.23 26.43
C VAL A 651 -30.11 0.17 26.67
N VAL A 652 -30.94 0.15 25.62
CA VAL A 652 -32.38 0.41 25.76
C VAL A 652 -33.05 -0.67 26.60
N PHE A 653 -32.74 -1.95 26.34
CA PHE A 653 -33.27 -3.08 27.11
C PHE A 653 -32.90 -3.00 28.60
N VAL A 654 -31.63 -2.74 28.92
CA VAL A 654 -31.17 -2.56 30.31
C VAL A 654 -31.86 -1.38 30.99
N ARG A 655 -32.14 -0.31 30.24
CA ARG A 655 -32.83 0.86 30.78
C ARG A 655 -34.32 0.57 31.04
N GLN A 656 -34.96 -0.24 30.20
CA GLN A 656 -36.36 -0.67 30.38
C GLN A 656 -36.50 -1.65 31.55
N SER A 657 -35.58 -2.62 31.68
CA SER A 657 -35.60 -3.54 32.82
C SER A 657 -35.33 -2.84 34.16
N GLN A 658 -34.62 -1.71 34.14
CA GLN A 658 -34.44 -0.87 35.33
C GLN A 658 -35.62 0.07 35.60
N SER A 659 -36.40 0.46 34.59
CA SER A 659 -37.61 1.27 34.81
C SER A 659 -38.79 0.45 35.30
N ASP A 660 -38.87 -0.82 34.91
CA ASP A 660 -40.01 -1.69 35.23
C ASP A 660 -39.87 -2.37 36.60
N GLY A 661 -38.69 -2.29 37.23
CA GLY A 661 -38.43 -2.79 38.58
C GLY A 661 -38.83 -1.84 39.72
N GLY A 662 -39.46 -0.71 39.42
CA GLY A 662 -39.75 0.36 40.39
C GLY A 662 -41.15 0.39 41.01
N ALA A 663 -42.03 -0.56 40.68
CA ALA A 663 -43.42 -0.54 41.14
C ALA A 663 -43.88 -1.90 41.69
N SER A 664 -43.50 -2.22 42.92
CA SER A 664 -44.27 -3.13 43.77
C SER A 664 -43.97 -2.88 45.25
N SER A 665 -44.63 -1.86 45.79
CA SER A 665 -44.92 -1.78 47.21
C SER A 665 -46.11 -2.69 47.54
N SER A 666 -45.88 -3.58 48.51
CA SER A 666 -46.82 -4.13 49.49
C SER A 666 -48.04 -4.93 49.02
N SER A 667 -47.97 -6.26 49.24
CA SER A 667 -49.02 -6.97 50.00
C SER A 667 -48.53 -8.35 50.43
N SER A 668 -48.44 -8.50 51.75
CA SER A 668 -48.26 -9.69 52.57
C SER A 668 -49.37 -10.73 52.43
N SER A 669 -49.04 -12.02 52.48
CA SER A 669 -49.70 -13.02 53.35
C SER A 669 -49.20 -14.46 53.09
N SER A 670 -48.59 -15.04 54.15
CA SER A 670 -48.73 -16.43 54.66
C SER A 670 -49.13 -17.59 53.75
N SER A 671 -48.35 -18.69 53.76
CA SER A 671 -48.76 -19.99 54.36
C SER A 671 -47.82 -21.16 54.00
N SER A 672 -47.19 -21.74 55.02
CA SER A 672 -46.99 -23.18 55.33
C SER A 672 -46.80 -24.28 54.24
N SER A 673 -45.79 -25.14 54.54
CA SER A 673 -45.69 -26.61 54.29
C SER A 673 -45.66 -27.10 52.83
N SER A 674 -44.96 -28.15 52.41
CA SER A 674 -44.51 -29.41 53.04
C SER A 674 -43.40 -30.07 52.16
N SER A 675 -42.76 -31.10 52.74
CA SER A 675 -42.07 -32.25 52.12
C SER A 675 -42.50 -32.61 50.68
N SER A 676 -41.69 -33.23 49.81
CA SER A 676 -41.02 -34.52 49.98
C SER A 676 -40.17 -34.87 48.75
N SER A 677 -39.12 -35.66 48.99
CA SER A 677 -38.50 -36.69 48.14
C SER A 677 -39.13 -37.04 46.79
N SER A 678 -38.32 -37.01 45.73
CA SER A 678 -37.97 -38.11 44.79
C SER A 678 -36.91 -37.61 43.82
#